data_AF-A0A7X8UY39-F1
#
_entry.id   AF-A0A7X8UY39-F1
#
_cell.length_a   1.000
_cell.length_b   1.000
_cell.length_c   1.000
_cell.angle_alpha   90.00
_cell.angle_beta   90.00
_cell.angle_gamma   90.00
#
_symmetry.space_group_name_H-M   'P 1'
#
loop_
_entity.id
_entity.type
_entity.pdbx_description
1 polymer ?
#
loop_
_entity_poly.entity_id
_entity_poly.type
_entity_poly.pdbx_seq_one_letter_code
_entity_poly.pdbx_strand_id
1 'polypeptide(L)'
;MTNDTKQLHIGFYNVQRVAALILILAVLTGTDGCQNRDSPPFLAVTAPMVYGYIQSSEGEGISGVAVSANNGGSTAVTNAAGWYEIRVPQYWSGVIQPQHAHYHFDPPHRVYDKLARAVADEDYSAQRIERSMASRPARRADIPEDQPPGSSATHPPVSMDTPQRAPMAEQRVQAAPGLLATGSTRQRLISGHIRDPRGTAEAGIVVSASKGGGTAISDQAGHYMIRVPSDWSGAVIPQRKEYVFDPPQHTFPSFASDLVNVDFTATHGPVTISGTIRTTAGNGIAGVTMFAEGRGRYVNDYAKGTTGNDGTYKLEVPFHWSGSVTPVKTPYSFTPDPRVYESVVSNHAGQDYTAVVIGEPPVATSGNAVTDEDTPVVIPLVGHDPDGQSLVFSIITNAAHGTLDMPRPKVGSPVMEATVSYTPFADYYGEDAFTYVVDDGSQISEPVSVAITIRPAPDSPKAHASSMVSTPGQPIEITLSASDPDGDVLTYTIVTQPEYGVLTGIPPNLTYTLKAEFDAEADADQVVYVDPQITEGSCRNYDPDNRACGGGTATAYRSLRAAAEAAVAGWTVVVREGTYQEQLVPRNSGTPGNYITFRSRQVHDGFSFQTSDGQFESETVTVSIQLSEDARITGAELNPAIDLSNRSYIVLDGLRIENVDRWLHAVNTHHNIVRHCQFNKAINRGGSSKTGLFFQDATFNKILHNTISDSTQDNLSLVHSDRNLVEGNTITKAAHTLWAIKCGNFNVVRDNYFHNERQKIGEIYDCHNVGFNHEYYIYDSTKYNLVERNIFAYAPSSGNHSPYAGIQYAGQNGIIRHNRFYDTVGPALDLTLYAHEATYNTDNRIFHNVFYATNFAGLSMSTSESYPFSGHVIKNNIFLRSNFVANDKRWKWYTKKLAGQPVQIMTAGLTGFVVDRNCLYNERPDERFLIAHGRRNRASNPEPRSLSWWQESHAHLFRDNLETDPVFMNEEKRDFQLREGSPMIDAGAYLTRTTGDGQGARLPVEDVGYFCDGFGIPGEKGDLIRLEGDHRVARIVRIDYSHNTLLLDQELSWRGGQGVALNYVGHAPDIGAFEYLPDGHWPPVASFTINPQPDKPLEIEFDAGSSYDPSGSALRYDWDFGDGTRITQNTPQIAHAYARPGIHTITLSVTSEQTPSRNAEAARTFRVGRPELIVEPTQLEFGPSLNEGILTIRNHGEGLLAYHLSSSETWLKLDRVSGTLMDIDSLVQL
;
A
#
# COMPACT_ATOMS: atom_id res chain seq x y z
N MET A 1 -29.94 -45.50 -31.34
CA MET A 1 -28.77 -45.35 -30.46
C MET A 1 -27.76 -44.51 -31.24
N THR A 2 -27.75 -43.18 -31.15
CA THR A 2 -27.51 -42.27 -30.00
C THR A 2 -26.01 -42.07 -29.72
N ASN A 3 -25.50 -40.86 -30.02
CA ASN A 3 -24.81 -39.98 -29.07
C ASN A 3 -24.46 -38.63 -29.74
N ASP A 4 -25.48 -37.84 -30.09
CA ASP A 4 -25.30 -36.43 -30.45
C ASP A 4 -25.35 -35.56 -29.18
N THR A 5 -24.20 -35.29 -28.58
CA THR A 5 -24.09 -34.37 -27.44
C THR A 5 -23.89 -32.93 -27.93
N LYS A 6 -24.98 -32.23 -28.25
CA LYS A 6 -24.94 -30.76 -28.38
C LYS A 6 -24.56 -30.14 -27.03
N GLN A 7 -23.51 -29.32 -26.98
CA GLN A 7 -23.18 -28.51 -25.80
C GLN A 7 -24.15 -27.34 -25.65
N LEU A 8 -24.31 -26.85 -24.42
CA LEU A 8 -25.29 -25.83 -24.02
C LEU A 8 -24.59 -24.70 -23.26
N HIS A 9 -24.90 -23.45 -23.60
CA HIS A 9 -24.36 -22.26 -22.94
C HIS A 9 -25.39 -21.65 -21.99
N ILE A 10 -24.94 -21.25 -20.79
CA ILE A 10 -25.77 -20.64 -19.75
C ILE A 10 -25.45 -19.14 -19.65
N GLY A 11 -26.45 -18.31 -19.95
CA GLY A 11 -26.36 -16.85 -19.88
C GLY A 11 -26.89 -16.30 -18.55
N PHE A 12 -26.26 -15.25 -18.04
CA PHE A 12 -26.66 -14.60 -16.78
C PHE A 12 -26.57 -13.07 -16.91
N TYR A 13 -27.57 -12.37 -16.39
CA TYR A 13 -27.58 -10.91 -16.22
C TYR A 13 -27.76 -10.59 -14.74
N ASN A 14 -26.88 -9.74 -14.19
CA ASN A 14 -26.96 -9.35 -12.78
C ASN A 14 -27.77 -8.06 -12.64
N VAL A 15 -29.08 -8.17 -12.38
CA VAL A 15 -30.02 -7.04 -12.39
C VAL A 15 -30.61 -6.79 -11.00
N GLN A 16 -29.86 -6.11 -10.13
CA GLN A 16 -30.47 -5.39 -9.01
C GLN A 16 -31.21 -4.15 -9.56
N ARG A 17 -32.51 -4.25 -9.91
CA ARG A 17 -33.51 -3.15 -10.03
C ARG A 17 -34.85 -3.59 -10.64
N VAL A 18 -35.64 -4.43 -9.95
CA VAL A 18 -37.11 -4.52 -10.18
C VAL A 18 -37.85 -4.75 -8.84
N ALA A 19 -38.29 -3.66 -8.21
CA ALA A 19 -39.17 -3.72 -7.01
C ALA A 19 -40.04 -2.46 -6.87
N ALA A 20 -39.46 -1.26 -7.03
CA ALA A 20 -40.15 0.01 -6.81
C ALA A 20 -41.29 0.35 -7.79
N LEU A 21 -41.35 -0.32 -8.96
CA LEU A 21 -42.21 0.11 -10.07
C LEU A 21 -43.72 -0.21 -9.89
N ILE A 22 -44.09 -1.06 -8.92
CA ILE A 22 -45.48 -1.49 -8.72
C ILE A 22 -46.24 -0.53 -7.78
N LEU A 23 -45.56 0.12 -6.83
CA LEU A 23 -46.23 0.95 -5.82
C LEU A 23 -46.66 2.33 -6.35
N ILE A 24 -45.88 2.91 -7.26
CA ILE A 24 -46.14 4.26 -7.84
C ILE A 24 -47.43 4.28 -8.69
N LEU A 25 -47.77 3.15 -9.32
CA LEU A 25 -49.00 3.01 -10.12
C LEU A 25 -50.29 3.05 -9.30
N ALA A 26 -50.25 2.82 -7.99
CA ALA A 26 -51.41 2.90 -7.10
C ALA A 26 -51.75 4.35 -6.66
N VAL A 27 -50.82 5.28 -6.78
CA VAL A 27 -50.96 6.67 -6.29
C VAL A 27 -51.56 7.60 -7.37
N LEU A 28 -51.49 7.21 -8.65
CA LEU A 28 -51.89 8.03 -9.80
C LEU A 28 -53.36 7.90 -10.23
N THR A 29 -54.17 7.08 -9.55
CA THR A 29 -55.60 6.87 -9.87
C THR A 29 -56.52 7.34 -8.72
N GLY A 30 -56.25 8.54 -8.18
CA GLY A 30 -56.78 8.99 -6.89
C GLY A 30 -58.30 8.91 -6.72
N THR A 31 -58.72 8.27 -5.62
CA THR A 31 -60.09 8.26 -5.06
C THR A 31 -60.01 8.31 -3.53
N ASP A 32 -60.87 9.11 -2.90
CA ASP A 32 -60.79 9.45 -1.46
C ASP A 32 -61.17 8.31 -0.49
N GLY A 33 -60.67 8.36 0.77
CA GLY A 33 -60.90 7.27 1.73
C GLY A 33 -60.49 7.40 3.21
N CYS A 34 -60.69 8.56 3.87
CA CYS A 34 -60.80 8.75 5.34
C CYS A 34 -59.83 8.08 6.36
N GLN A 35 -59.03 8.94 7.02
CA GLN A 35 -58.75 9.00 8.48
C GLN A 35 -58.10 7.85 9.31
N ASN A 36 -57.00 8.25 9.98
CA ASN A 36 -56.61 8.00 11.38
C ASN A 36 -56.00 6.65 11.86
N ARG A 37 -54.70 6.77 12.20
CA ARG A 37 -54.01 6.37 13.46
C ARG A 37 -53.36 4.99 13.65
N ASP A 38 -52.18 5.09 14.28
CA ASP A 38 -51.57 4.20 15.27
C ASP A 38 -51.13 2.78 14.84
N SER A 39 -50.23 2.68 13.84
CA SER A 39 -49.09 1.73 13.83
C SER A 39 -48.12 2.01 12.66
N PRO A 40 -46.78 1.99 12.85
CA PRO A 40 -45.84 1.91 11.74
C PRO A 40 -45.88 0.50 11.11
N PRO A 41 -45.98 0.36 9.78
CA PRO A 41 -46.09 -0.95 9.14
C PRO A 41 -44.76 -1.71 9.17
N PHE A 42 -44.80 -2.97 9.63
CA PHE A 42 -43.68 -3.91 9.47
C PHE A 42 -43.42 -4.16 7.97
N LEU A 43 -42.29 -3.65 7.46
CA LEU A 43 -41.79 -3.98 6.13
C LEU A 43 -41.34 -5.44 6.09
N ALA A 44 -42.21 -6.31 5.56
CA ALA A 44 -41.95 -7.74 5.43
C ALA A 44 -40.76 -7.99 4.48
N VAL A 45 -39.66 -8.49 5.03
CA VAL A 45 -38.40 -8.68 4.30
C VAL A 45 -38.51 -9.81 3.28
N THR A 46 -38.63 -9.48 2.00
CA THR A 46 -38.59 -10.47 0.92
C THR A 46 -37.18 -11.01 0.73
N ALA A 47 -37.00 -12.32 0.87
CA ALA A 47 -35.73 -12.99 0.61
C ALA A 47 -35.30 -12.84 -0.88
N PRO A 48 -34.00 -12.62 -1.17
CA PRO A 48 -33.51 -12.28 -2.50
C PRO A 48 -33.76 -13.35 -3.57
N MET A 49 -33.70 -12.92 -4.83
CA MET A 49 -33.98 -13.74 -6.03
C MET A 49 -32.76 -13.76 -6.95
N VAL A 50 -32.51 -14.91 -7.58
CA VAL A 50 -31.48 -15.09 -8.63
C VAL A 50 -32.18 -15.50 -9.92
N TYR A 51 -31.87 -14.80 -11.01
CA TYR A 51 -32.43 -15.04 -12.35
C TYR A 51 -31.36 -15.60 -13.29
N GLY A 52 -31.74 -16.46 -14.22
CA GLY A 52 -30.80 -17.05 -15.19
C GLY A 52 -31.47 -17.61 -16.44
N TYR A 53 -30.65 -17.98 -17.43
CA TYR A 53 -31.10 -18.38 -18.75
C TYR A 53 -30.31 -19.55 -19.33
N ILE A 54 -31.00 -20.53 -19.94
CA ILE A 54 -30.40 -21.74 -20.52
C ILE A 54 -30.78 -21.84 -21.99
N GLN A 55 -29.80 -22.00 -22.89
CA GLN A 55 -30.01 -22.05 -24.34
C GLN A 55 -29.10 -23.06 -25.05
N SER A 56 -29.50 -23.42 -26.27
CA SER A 56 -28.69 -24.19 -27.22
C SER A 56 -27.45 -23.41 -27.67
N SER A 57 -26.47 -24.14 -28.24
CA SER A 57 -25.35 -23.57 -28.99
C SER A 57 -25.78 -22.69 -30.18
N GLU A 58 -27.02 -22.80 -30.62
CA GLU A 58 -27.63 -22.03 -31.72
C GLU A 58 -28.46 -20.82 -31.22
N GLY A 59 -28.51 -20.58 -29.90
CA GLY A 59 -29.19 -19.41 -29.30
C GLY A 59 -30.68 -19.60 -28.97
N GLU A 60 -31.21 -20.82 -29.12
CA GLU A 60 -32.60 -21.13 -28.77
C GLU A 60 -32.72 -21.52 -27.28
N GLY A 61 -33.56 -20.82 -26.53
CA GLY A 61 -33.77 -21.08 -25.11
C GLY A 61 -34.48 -22.40 -24.83
N ILE A 62 -33.99 -23.16 -23.85
CA ILE A 62 -34.47 -24.53 -23.56
C ILE A 62 -35.43 -24.51 -22.37
N SER A 63 -36.70 -24.81 -22.64
CA SER A 63 -37.77 -24.98 -21.65
C SER A 63 -37.68 -26.31 -20.91
N GLY A 64 -38.20 -26.38 -19.69
CA GLY A 64 -38.38 -27.63 -18.94
C GLY A 64 -37.13 -28.14 -18.20
N VAL A 65 -36.02 -27.40 -18.22
CA VAL A 65 -34.83 -27.72 -17.41
C VAL A 65 -35.12 -27.34 -15.96
N ALA A 66 -35.02 -28.31 -15.06
CA ALA A 66 -35.10 -28.03 -13.63
C ALA A 66 -33.79 -27.40 -13.17
N VAL A 67 -33.85 -26.40 -12.30
CA VAL A 67 -32.67 -25.73 -11.75
C VAL A 67 -32.82 -25.59 -10.24
N SER A 68 -31.81 -26.01 -9.48
CA SER A 68 -31.83 -26.01 -8.02
C SER A 68 -30.70 -25.17 -7.45
N ALA A 69 -30.99 -24.40 -6.39
CA ALA A 69 -29.99 -23.81 -5.51
C ALA A 69 -29.83 -24.66 -4.25
N ASN A 70 -28.59 -24.85 -3.77
CA ASN A 70 -28.34 -25.50 -2.47
C ASN A 70 -28.49 -24.51 -1.30
N ASN A 71 -28.04 -24.89 -0.10
CA ASN A 71 -27.93 -24.01 1.08
C ASN A 71 -29.22 -23.23 1.42
N GLY A 72 -30.39 -23.86 1.26
CA GLY A 72 -31.70 -23.26 1.55
C GLY A 72 -32.32 -22.44 0.41
N GLY A 73 -31.72 -22.43 -0.78
CA GLY A 73 -32.35 -21.89 -1.98
C GLY A 73 -33.47 -22.78 -2.53
N SER A 74 -34.34 -22.21 -3.37
CA SER A 74 -35.45 -22.93 -4.00
C SER A 74 -35.03 -23.69 -5.26
N THR A 75 -35.97 -24.45 -5.81
CA THR A 75 -35.89 -24.97 -7.19
C THR A 75 -36.78 -24.15 -8.11
N ALA A 76 -36.51 -24.23 -9.41
CA ALA A 76 -37.24 -23.60 -10.50
C ALA A 76 -37.23 -24.51 -11.73
N VAL A 77 -38.01 -24.16 -12.76
CA VAL A 77 -37.99 -24.82 -14.08
C VAL A 77 -37.96 -23.75 -15.16
N THR A 78 -37.15 -23.92 -16.20
CA THR A 78 -37.07 -22.95 -17.30
C THR A 78 -38.39 -22.86 -18.07
N ASN A 79 -38.83 -21.63 -18.33
CA ASN A 79 -40.03 -21.36 -19.11
C ASN A 79 -39.83 -21.61 -20.61
N ALA A 80 -40.90 -21.45 -21.40
CA ALA A 80 -40.91 -21.67 -22.86
C ALA A 80 -39.87 -20.85 -23.65
N ALA A 81 -39.29 -19.81 -23.04
CA ALA A 81 -38.23 -19.01 -23.64
C ALA A 81 -36.83 -19.35 -23.12
N GLY A 82 -36.66 -20.18 -22.08
CA GLY A 82 -35.36 -20.56 -21.48
C GLY A 82 -35.00 -19.89 -20.14
N TRP A 83 -35.86 -19.02 -19.60
CA TRP A 83 -35.59 -18.27 -18.35
C TRP A 83 -36.05 -19.01 -17.09
N TYR A 84 -35.30 -18.87 -15.99
CA TYR A 84 -35.67 -19.33 -14.64
C TYR A 84 -35.40 -18.26 -13.57
N GLU A 85 -36.05 -18.43 -12.42
CA GLU A 85 -36.00 -17.55 -11.24
C GLU A 85 -36.01 -18.41 -9.96
N ILE A 86 -35.04 -18.22 -9.07
CA ILE A 86 -34.85 -18.98 -7.82
C ILE A 86 -34.81 -18.02 -6.63
N ARG A 87 -35.51 -18.36 -5.54
CA ARG A 87 -35.42 -17.63 -4.26
C ARG A 87 -34.28 -18.18 -3.42
N VAL A 88 -33.48 -17.32 -2.80
CA VAL A 88 -32.40 -17.70 -1.89
C VAL A 88 -32.46 -16.91 -0.57
N PRO A 89 -31.91 -17.42 0.54
CA PRO A 89 -31.73 -16.69 1.80
C PRO A 89 -30.96 -15.37 1.65
N GLN A 90 -31.04 -14.47 2.64
CA GLN A 90 -30.17 -13.30 2.70
C GLN A 90 -28.71 -13.70 2.97
N TYR A 91 -27.76 -12.99 2.36
CA TYR A 91 -26.31 -13.27 2.42
C TYR A 91 -25.95 -14.69 1.93
N TRP A 92 -26.81 -15.29 1.10
CA TRP A 92 -26.62 -16.66 0.63
C TRP A 92 -25.35 -16.80 -0.21
N SER A 93 -24.52 -17.76 0.20
CA SER A 93 -23.43 -18.36 -0.57
C SER A 93 -23.81 -19.78 -0.90
N GLY A 94 -23.64 -20.19 -2.15
CA GLY A 94 -24.09 -21.50 -2.59
C GLY A 94 -23.94 -21.74 -4.09
N VAL A 95 -24.49 -22.87 -4.53
CA VAL A 95 -24.32 -23.42 -5.88
C VAL A 95 -25.69 -23.58 -6.54
N ILE A 96 -25.80 -23.10 -7.79
CA ILE A 96 -26.95 -23.31 -8.66
C ILE A 96 -26.60 -24.40 -9.69
N GLN A 97 -27.48 -25.40 -9.83
CA GLN A 97 -27.28 -26.59 -10.68
C GLN A 97 -28.49 -26.83 -11.60
N PRO A 98 -28.31 -26.79 -12.94
CA PRO A 98 -29.33 -27.25 -13.89
C PRO A 98 -29.33 -28.78 -14.04
N GLN A 99 -30.51 -29.38 -14.17
CA GLN A 99 -30.73 -30.81 -14.33
C GLN A 99 -31.83 -31.09 -15.36
N HIS A 100 -31.54 -31.97 -16.33
CA HIS A 100 -32.51 -32.47 -17.30
C HIS A 100 -32.10 -33.85 -17.80
N ALA A 101 -33.05 -34.77 -18.01
CA ALA A 101 -32.78 -36.18 -18.29
C ALA A 101 -32.07 -36.47 -19.63
N HIS A 102 -31.97 -35.47 -20.51
CA HIS A 102 -31.50 -35.63 -21.89
C HIS A 102 -30.45 -34.59 -22.32
N TYR A 103 -29.90 -33.78 -21.40
CA TYR A 103 -28.94 -32.72 -21.72
C TYR A 103 -27.72 -32.73 -20.78
N HIS A 104 -26.57 -32.28 -21.29
CA HIS A 104 -25.39 -31.92 -20.50
C HIS A 104 -25.18 -30.41 -20.57
N PHE A 105 -24.79 -29.83 -19.44
CA PHE A 105 -24.66 -28.39 -19.25
C PHE A 105 -23.19 -28.01 -19.01
N ASP A 106 -22.75 -26.91 -19.61
CA ASP A 106 -21.38 -26.41 -19.50
C ASP A 106 -21.41 -24.89 -19.22
N PRO A 107 -20.97 -24.42 -18.04
CA PRO A 107 -20.51 -25.20 -16.90
C PRO A 107 -21.66 -26.01 -16.25
N PRO A 108 -21.38 -27.17 -15.61
CA PRO A 108 -22.41 -28.02 -15.02
C PRO A 108 -23.05 -27.44 -13.75
N HIS A 109 -22.46 -26.39 -13.16
CA HIS A 109 -23.00 -25.64 -12.05
C HIS A 109 -22.32 -24.26 -11.94
N ARG A 110 -22.89 -23.34 -11.14
CA ARG A 110 -22.29 -22.03 -10.85
C ARG A 110 -22.33 -21.71 -9.35
N VAL A 111 -21.21 -21.22 -8.81
CA VAL A 111 -21.06 -20.83 -7.40
C VAL A 111 -21.28 -19.33 -7.24
N TYR A 112 -21.88 -18.92 -6.12
CA TYR A 112 -22.08 -17.54 -5.67
C TYR A 112 -21.63 -17.42 -4.21
N ASP A 113 -21.11 -16.25 -3.82
CA ASP A 113 -20.74 -15.94 -2.43
C ASP A 113 -21.39 -14.61 -1.98
N LYS A 114 -22.04 -14.63 -0.81
CA LYS A 114 -22.56 -13.48 -0.04
C LYS A 114 -23.41 -12.46 -0.82
N LEU A 115 -24.57 -12.89 -1.34
CA LEU A 115 -25.58 -11.97 -1.89
C LEU A 115 -26.21 -11.07 -0.81
N ALA A 116 -25.70 -9.84 -0.70
CA ALA A 116 -26.00 -8.90 0.37
C ALA A 116 -27.36 -8.16 0.26
N ARG A 117 -27.69 -7.46 1.35
CA ARG A 117 -28.96 -6.77 1.65
C ARG A 117 -29.30 -5.67 0.63
N ALA A 118 -30.57 -5.58 0.25
CA ALA A 118 -31.14 -4.35 -0.33
C ALA A 118 -31.76 -3.51 0.80
N VAL A 119 -31.31 -2.27 0.94
CA VAL A 119 -31.91 -1.21 1.77
C VAL A 119 -31.93 0.04 0.89
N ALA A 120 -32.93 0.90 1.05
CA ALA A 120 -33.01 2.15 0.30
C ALA A 120 -32.08 3.20 0.90
N ASP A 121 -31.28 3.86 0.04
CA ASP A 121 -30.65 5.14 0.31
C ASP A 121 -31.51 6.22 -0.40
N GLU A 122 -32.02 7.18 0.37
CA GLU A 122 -32.89 8.25 -0.13
C GLU A 122 -32.09 9.52 -0.45
N ASP A 123 -31.25 9.49 -1.50
CA ASP A 123 -31.15 10.61 -2.47
C ASP A 123 -30.24 10.28 -3.68
N TYR A 124 -30.78 9.52 -4.64
CA TYR A 124 -30.21 9.39 -5.99
C TYR A 124 -31.31 9.32 -7.06
N SER A 125 -32.25 10.27 -6.97
CA SER A 125 -33.63 10.15 -7.47
C SER A 125 -34.06 11.21 -8.49
N ALA A 126 -33.13 11.95 -9.11
CA ALA A 126 -33.41 12.82 -10.26
C ALA A 126 -32.30 12.73 -11.35
N GLN A 127 -32.70 12.65 -12.62
CA GLN A 127 -31.86 12.65 -13.85
C GLN A 127 -31.22 11.33 -14.36
N ARG A 128 -31.95 10.20 -14.42
CA ARG A 128 -31.62 9.16 -15.46
C ARG A 128 -32.76 8.26 -15.95
N ILE A 129 -34.02 8.70 -15.93
CA ILE A 129 -35.16 7.94 -16.50
C ILE A 129 -36.00 8.83 -17.43
N GLU A 130 -35.65 8.87 -18.71
CA GLU A 130 -36.53 9.44 -19.76
C GLU A 130 -36.38 8.76 -21.15
N ARG A 131 -35.71 7.59 -21.22
CA ARG A 131 -35.37 6.94 -22.50
C ARG A 131 -35.53 5.40 -22.54
N SER A 132 -36.56 4.82 -21.89
CA SER A 132 -36.79 3.37 -21.96
C SER A 132 -38.24 2.87 -21.98
N MET A 133 -39.27 3.72 -21.83
CA MET A 133 -40.68 3.31 -21.96
C MET A 133 -41.27 3.57 -23.35
N ALA A 134 -40.68 2.98 -24.40
CA ALA A 134 -41.16 3.14 -25.78
C ALA A 134 -40.85 1.97 -26.74
N SER A 135 -41.11 0.71 -26.37
CA SER A 135 -41.42 -0.36 -27.35
C SER A 135 -41.78 -1.72 -26.73
N ARG A 136 -43.10 -2.05 -26.68
CA ARG A 136 -43.69 -3.35 -27.09
C ARG A 136 -45.19 -3.44 -26.74
N PRO A 137 -46.07 -3.64 -27.75
CA PRO A 137 -47.31 -4.39 -27.60
C PRO A 137 -47.14 -5.85 -28.06
N ALA A 138 -48.12 -6.71 -27.73
CA ALA A 138 -48.10 -8.15 -28.00
C ALA A 138 -48.96 -8.57 -29.22
N ARG A 139 -48.99 -9.87 -29.52
CA ARG A 139 -49.58 -10.47 -30.74
C ARG A 139 -51.07 -10.79 -30.61
N ARG A 140 -51.81 -10.72 -31.73
CA ARG A 140 -52.58 -11.85 -32.30
C ARG A 140 -52.98 -11.57 -33.76
N ALA A 141 -53.54 -12.56 -34.45
CA ALA A 141 -53.98 -12.50 -35.85
C ALA A 141 -55.51 -12.72 -35.94
N ASP A 142 -56.12 -12.32 -37.08
CA ASP A 142 -57.15 -13.06 -37.86
C ASP A 142 -57.57 -12.25 -39.11
N ILE A 143 -58.53 -12.75 -39.91
CA ILE A 143 -58.73 -12.62 -41.39
C ILE A 143 -60.26 -12.75 -41.70
N PRO A 144 -60.92 -12.24 -42.79
CA PRO A 144 -60.46 -11.80 -44.14
C PRO A 144 -61.12 -10.50 -44.77
N GLU A 145 -60.86 -10.28 -46.08
CA GLU A 145 -61.84 -9.98 -47.19
C GLU A 145 -62.24 -8.56 -47.72
N ASP A 146 -62.27 -8.52 -49.07
CA ASP A 146 -63.10 -7.82 -50.09
C ASP A 146 -63.21 -6.28 -50.33
N GLN A 147 -62.36 -5.85 -51.28
CA GLN A 147 -62.66 -5.34 -52.65
C GLN A 147 -63.57 -4.09 -52.95
N PRO A 148 -63.11 -3.14 -53.81
CA PRO A 148 -63.84 -1.92 -54.22
C PRO A 148 -64.40 -1.94 -55.68
N PRO A 149 -65.25 -0.97 -56.04
CA PRO A 149 -64.91 -0.05 -57.14
C PRO A 149 -65.36 1.41 -56.90
N GLY A 150 -64.95 2.44 -57.67
CA GLY A 150 -63.98 2.49 -58.79
C GLY A 150 -64.19 3.71 -59.72
N SER A 151 -63.24 3.97 -60.63
CA SER A 151 -63.17 5.10 -61.60
C SER A 151 -62.91 6.50 -60.99
N SER A 152 -62.09 7.40 -61.56
CA SER A 152 -61.10 7.39 -62.67
C SER A 152 -60.15 8.61 -62.41
N ALA A 153 -59.13 9.04 -63.18
CA ALA A 153 -58.42 8.75 -64.45
C ALA A 153 -57.10 9.59 -64.37
N THR A 154 -55.98 9.46 -65.10
CA THR A 154 -55.35 8.61 -66.15
C THR A 154 -53.85 9.04 -66.19
N HIS A 155 -52.83 8.41 -66.79
CA HIS A 155 -52.66 7.30 -67.75
C HIS A 155 -51.27 6.60 -67.46
N PRO A 156 -50.74 5.64 -68.27
CA PRO A 156 -49.82 4.58 -67.77
C PRO A 156 -48.50 4.43 -68.60
N PRO A 157 -47.74 3.30 -68.53
CA PRO A 157 -47.60 2.21 -67.54
C PRO A 157 -46.20 2.28 -66.86
N VAL A 158 -45.37 1.29 -66.47
CA VAL A 158 -45.25 -0.21 -66.41
C VAL A 158 -44.30 -0.50 -65.21
N SER A 159 -44.30 -1.55 -64.37
CA SER A 159 -44.90 -2.91 -64.28
C SER A 159 -44.27 -4.00 -65.17
N MET A 160 -43.95 -5.23 -64.71
CA MET A 160 -44.14 -5.89 -63.40
C MET A 160 -43.31 -7.21 -63.26
N ASP A 161 -43.40 -7.86 -62.09
CA ASP A 161 -43.35 -9.32 -61.82
C ASP A 161 -42.10 -10.23 -61.93
N THR A 162 -42.17 -11.28 -61.09
CA THR A 162 -41.54 -12.61 -61.21
C THR A 162 -42.61 -13.66 -60.84
N PRO A 163 -42.68 -14.86 -61.48
CA PRO A 163 -42.85 -16.09 -60.66
C PRO A 163 -42.44 -17.47 -61.28
N GLN A 164 -42.05 -18.40 -60.38
CA GLN A 164 -42.39 -19.85 -60.25
C GLN A 164 -42.25 -20.94 -61.36
N ARG A 165 -41.81 -22.14 -60.88
CA ARG A 165 -42.06 -23.54 -61.36
C ARG A 165 -41.36 -23.96 -62.68
N ALA A 166 -41.20 -25.25 -63.06
CA ALA A 166 -41.76 -26.55 -62.60
C ALA A 166 -40.72 -27.73 -62.71
N PRO A 167 -41.05 -29.00 -62.34
CA PRO A 167 -40.08 -30.11 -62.23
C PRO A 167 -40.30 -31.38 -63.11
N MET A 168 -39.29 -32.29 -63.09
CA MET A 168 -39.26 -33.75 -63.40
C MET A 168 -39.07 -34.31 -64.85
N ALA A 169 -38.08 -35.22 -64.94
CA ALA A 169 -37.97 -36.49 -65.70
C ALA A 169 -37.83 -36.58 -67.26
N GLU A 170 -36.64 -37.06 -67.66
CA GLU A 170 -36.26 -37.99 -68.77
C GLU A 170 -36.50 -37.74 -70.30
N GLN A 171 -35.37 -37.64 -71.00
CA GLN A 171 -34.96 -38.27 -72.29
C GLN A 171 -35.63 -38.00 -73.67
N ARG A 172 -34.79 -37.40 -74.55
CA ARG A 172 -34.52 -37.73 -75.99
C ARG A 172 -35.45 -37.32 -77.17
N VAL A 173 -34.81 -36.62 -78.13
CA VAL A 173 -34.73 -36.88 -79.60
C VAL A 173 -35.67 -36.15 -80.61
N GLN A 174 -35.03 -35.33 -81.49
CA GLN A 174 -35.33 -34.98 -82.90
C GLN A 174 -36.63 -34.19 -83.27
N ALA A 175 -36.72 -33.43 -84.38
CA ALA A 175 -35.72 -32.76 -85.25
C ALA A 175 -36.32 -31.81 -86.33
N ALA A 176 -35.58 -30.74 -86.68
CA ALA A 176 -35.40 -30.16 -88.04
C ALA A 176 -36.64 -29.59 -88.82
N PRO A 177 -36.50 -28.95 -90.01
CA PRO A 177 -35.28 -28.61 -90.77
C PRO A 177 -35.11 -27.14 -91.27
N GLY A 178 -33.86 -26.78 -91.60
CA GLY A 178 -33.48 -25.72 -92.56
C GLY A 178 -33.05 -24.36 -91.96
N LEU A 179 -32.38 -23.46 -92.71
CA LEU A 179 -31.57 -23.65 -93.94
C LEU A 179 -30.65 -22.42 -94.18
N LEU A 180 -29.53 -22.60 -94.90
CA LEU A 180 -28.51 -21.58 -95.29
C LEU A 180 -27.71 -20.96 -94.11
N ALA A 181 -26.48 -20.44 -94.20
CA ALA A 181 -25.53 -20.03 -95.27
C ALA A 181 -25.56 -18.52 -95.66
N THR A 182 -24.44 -17.76 -95.62
CA THR A 182 -23.05 -18.06 -95.20
C THR A 182 -22.32 -16.78 -94.80
N GLY A 183 -21.49 -16.80 -93.73
CA GLY A 183 -20.73 -15.62 -93.30
C GLY A 183 -19.99 -15.76 -91.97
N SER A 184 -19.25 -16.86 -91.75
CA SER A 184 -18.63 -17.16 -90.45
C SER A 184 -17.30 -16.42 -90.24
N THR A 185 -17.36 -15.25 -89.61
CA THR A 185 -16.23 -14.76 -88.80
C THR A 185 -16.11 -15.66 -87.58
N ARG A 186 -14.95 -16.30 -87.38
CA ARG A 186 -14.71 -17.04 -86.13
C ARG A 186 -14.72 -16.03 -84.99
N GLN A 187 -15.60 -16.20 -84.02
CA GLN A 187 -15.46 -15.52 -82.73
C GLN A 187 -14.52 -16.32 -81.83
N ARG A 188 -13.90 -15.62 -80.90
CA ARG A 188 -13.09 -16.18 -79.82
C ARG A 188 -13.69 -15.84 -78.47
N LEU A 189 -13.38 -16.67 -77.48
CA LEU A 189 -13.76 -16.46 -76.10
C LEU A 189 -12.59 -15.90 -75.29
N ILE A 190 -12.91 -15.00 -74.36
CA ILE A 190 -12.04 -14.60 -73.26
C ILE A 190 -12.85 -14.80 -71.97
N SER A 191 -12.36 -15.62 -71.03
CA SER A 191 -13.00 -15.79 -69.72
C SER A 191 -12.01 -15.80 -68.56
N GLY A 192 -12.55 -15.53 -67.37
CA GLY A 192 -11.81 -15.50 -66.11
C GLY A 192 -12.76 -15.31 -64.93
N HIS A 193 -12.18 -15.16 -63.75
CA HIS A 193 -12.89 -14.89 -62.50
C HIS A 193 -12.48 -13.55 -61.91
N ILE A 194 -13.43 -12.88 -61.26
CA ILE A 194 -13.18 -11.75 -60.38
C ILE A 194 -13.36 -12.20 -58.94
N ARG A 195 -12.35 -11.95 -58.10
CA ARG A 195 -12.31 -12.41 -56.71
C ARG A 195 -11.77 -11.35 -55.76
N ASP A 196 -12.15 -11.40 -54.49
CA ASP A 196 -11.48 -10.61 -53.45
C ASP A 196 -10.05 -11.16 -53.17
N PRO A 197 -9.19 -10.43 -52.44
CA PRO A 197 -7.86 -10.91 -52.04
C PRO A 197 -7.83 -12.18 -51.16
N ARG A 198 -9.00 -12.75 -50.82
CA ARG A 198 -9.17 -13.99 -50.05
C ARG A 198 -9.69 -15.15 -50.92
N GLY A 199 -10.00 -14.90 -52.20
CA GLY A 199 -10.52 -15.87 -53.17
C GLY A 199 -12.06 -15.94 -53.27
N THR A 200 -12.77 -15.10 -52.52
CA THR A 200 -14.25 -14.96 -52.54
C THR A 200 -14.70 -14.52 -53.93
N ALA A 201 -15.83 -15.03 -54.42
CA ALA A 201 -16.37 -14.69 -55.74
C ALA A 201 -17.05 -13.31 -55.76
N GLU A 202 -16.63 -12.42 -56.67
CA GLU A 202 -17.16 -11.06 -56.76
C GLU A 202 -18.11 -10.89 -57.96
N ALA A 203 -19.40 -10.77 -57.67
CA ALA A 203 -20.49 -10.77 -58.65
C ALA A 203 -20.91 -9.34 -59.09
N GLY A 204 -21.56 -9.25 -60.25
CA GLY A 204 -22.17 -8.01 -60.73
C GLY A 204 -21.17 -6.97 -61.26
N ILE A 205 -19.91 -7.33 -61.49
CA ILE A 205 -18.86 -6.44 -61.99
C ILE A 205 -18.84 -6.49 -63.51
N VAL A 206 -18.92 -5.32 -64.16
CA VAL A 206 -18.92 -5.21 -65.63
C VAL A 206 -17.49 -5.40 -66.14
N VAL A 207 -17.29 -6.28 -67.12
CA VAL A 207 -16.00 -6.47 -67.78
C VAL A 207 -16.15 -6.17 -69.27
N SER A 208 -15.33 -5.26 -69.78
CA SER A 208 -15.42 -4.73 -71.14
C SER A 208 -14.15 -5.03 -71.93
N ALA A 209 -14.29 -5.55 -73.15
CA ALA A 209 -13.19 -5.66 -74.09
C ALA A 209 -13.20 -4.46 -75.06
N SER A 210 -12.11 -3.71 -75.04
CA SER A 210 -11.91 -2.49 -75.84
C SER A 210 -12.00 -2.74 -77.36
N LYS A 211 -12.01 -1.67 -78.17
CA LYS A 211 -12.07 -1.72 -79.65
C LYS A 211 -13.21 -2.61 -80.21
N GLY A 212 -14.39 -2.54 -79.59
CA GLY A 212 -15.58 -3.28 -80.05
C GLY A 212 -15.64 -4.75 -79.63
N GLY A 213 -14.84 -5.19 -78.65
CA GLY A 213 -14.81 -6.57 -78.17
C GLY A 213 -16.00 -7.00 -77.30
N GLY A 214 -17.05 -6.19 -77.16
CA GLY A 214 -18.22 -6.51 -76.34
C GLY A 214 -17.98 -6.42 -74.82
N THR A 215 -18.96 -6.86 -74.05
CA THR A 215 -18.98 -6.76 -72.58
C THR A 215 -19.61 -8.01 -71.95
N ALA A 216 -19.28 -8.25 -70.69
CA ALA A 216 -19.88 -9.25 -69.82
C ALA A 216 -20.09 -8.67 -68.40
N ILE A 217 -20.78 -9.42 -67.54
CA ILE A 217 -20.90 -9.13 -66.11
C ILE A 217 -20.50 -10.42 -65.36
N SER A 218 -19.77 -10.30 -64.24
CA SER A 218 -19.43 -11.47 -63.42
C SER A 218 -20.65 -12.09 -62.76
N ASP A 219 -20.75 -13.42 -62.80
CA ASP A 219 -21.80 -14.20 -62.15
C ASP A 219 -21.54 -14.41 -60.65
N GLN A 220 -22.40 -15.19 -59.97
CA GLN A 220 -22.27 -15.48 -58.54
C GLN A 220 -21.05 -16.34 -58.17
N ALA A 221 -20.37 -16.97 -59.14
CA ALA A 221 -19.08 -17.63 -58.95
C ALA A 221 -17.89 -16.69 -59.26
N GLY A 222 -18.18 -15.42 -59.55
CA GLY A 222 -17.23 -14.39 -59.97
C GLY A 222 -16.82 -14.52 -61.44
N HIS A 223 -17.36 -15.51 -62.16
CA HIS A 223 -16.91 -15.86 -63.51
C HIS A 223 -17.53 -14.94 -64.57
N TYR A 224 -16.74 -14.54 -65.56
CA TYR A 224 -17.17 -13.70 -66.67
C TYR A 224 -16.68 -14.28 -68.01
N MET A 225 -17.42 -14.02 -69.10
CA MET A 225 -17.12 -14.57 -70.43
C MET A 225 -17.49 -13.57 -71.54
N ILE A 226 -16.50 -13.12 -72.30
CA ILE A 226 -16.65 -12.15 -73.41
C ILE A 226 -16.37 -12.84 -74.75
N ARG A 227 -17.06 -12.43 -75.82
CA ARG A 227 -16.83 -12.89 -77.20
C ARG A 227 -16.23 -11.77 -78.05
N VAL A 228 -15.09 -12.03 -78.68
CA VAL A 228 -14.37 -11.08 -79.56
C VAL A 228 -14.18 -11.64 -80.98
N PRO A 229 -13.93 -10.80 -82.01
CA PRO A 229 -13.50 -11.27 -83.34
C PRO A 229 -12.19 -12.08 -83.33
N SER A 230 -11.99 -12.97 -84.31
CA SER A 230 -10.80 -13.85 -84.39
C SER A 230 -9.44 -13.16 -84.54
N ASP A 231 -9.45 -11.90 -84.94
CA ASP A 231 -8.32 -11.02 -85.21
C ASP A 231 -8.20 -9.88 -84.19
N TRP A 232 -9.06 -9.87 -83.18
CA TRP A 232 -9.12 -8.82 -82.16
C TRP A 232 -7.81 -8.71 -81.36
N SER A 233 -7.42 -7.47 -81.04
CA SER A 233 -6.27 -7.15 -80.20
C SER A 233 -6.54 -5.89 -79.38
N GLY A 234 -6.49 -5.97 -78.05
CA GLY A 234 -6.86 -4.87 -77.16
C GLY A 234 -6.79 -5.24 -75.69
N ALA A 235 -7.28 -4.35 -74.84
CA ALA A 235 -7.41 -4.56 -73.41
C ALA A 235 -8.81 -5.05 -73.01
N VAL A 236 -8.85 -5.86 -71.95
CA VAL A 236 -10.02 -6.33 -71.20
C VAL A 236 -9.97 -5.64 -69.83
N ILE A 237 -11.05 -4.95 -69.45
CA ILE A 237 -11.07 -3.97 -68.35
C ILE A 237 -12.29 -4.23 -67.45
N PRO A 238 -12.11 -4.53 -66.15
CA PRO A 238 -13.18 -4.61 -65.16
C PRO A 238 -13.57 -3.22 -64.65
N GLN A 239 -14.85 -3.00 -64.35
CA GLN A 239 -15.39 -1.70 -63.92
C GLN A 239 -16.51 -1.85 -62.88
N ARG A 240 -16.25 -1.32 -61.68
CA ARG A 240 -17.26 -1.02 -60.64
C ARG A 240 -16.68 0.05 -59.71
N LYS A 241 -17.43 1.15 -59.47
CA LYS A 241 -16.94 2.36 -58.79
C LYS A 241 -16.41 2.12 -57.36
N GLU A 242 -16.88 1.07 -56.70
CA GLU A 242 -16.61 0.77 -55.30
C GLU A 242 -15.29 -0.01 -55.10
N TYR A 243 -14.70 -0.53 -56.18
CA TYR A 243 -13.54 -1.44 -56.16
C TYR A 243 -12.38 -0.90 -56.99
N VAL A 244 -11.16 -1.18 -56.53
CA VAL A 244 -9.92 -1.11 -57.29
C VAL A 244 -9.57 -2.52 -57.78
N PHE A 245 -9.08 -2.65 -59.01
CA PHE A 245 -8.80 -3.93 -59.65
C PHE A 245 -7.30 -4.14 -59.90
N ASP A 246 -6.81 -5.34 -59.62
CA ASP A 246 -5.43 -5.75 -59.88
C ASP A 246 -5.39 -7.08 -60.68
N PRO A 247 -4.82 -7.10 -61.90
CA PRO A 247 -4.35 -5.94 -62.65
C PRO A 247 -5.54 -5.06 -63.10
N PRO A 248 -5.37 -3.73 -63.29
CA PRO A 248 -6.46 -2.84 -63.68
C PRO A 248 -6.98 -3.10 -65.11
N GLN A 249 -6.23 -3.84 -65.93
CA GLN A 249 -6.65 -4.41 -67.21
C GLN A 249 -5.66 -5.50 -67.66
N HIS A 250 -6.15 -6.47 -68.44
CA HIS A 250 -5.30 -7.41 -69.18
C HIS A 250 -5.24 -6.98 -70.66
N THR A 251 -4.05 -6.94 -71.28
CA THR A 251 -3.88 -6.47 -72.68
C THR A 251 -3.28 -7.54 -73.57
N PHE A 252 -3.91 -7.80 -74.72
CA PHE A 252 -3.56 -8.89 -75.62
C PHE A 252 -3.29 -8.41 -77.07
N PRO A 253 -2.22 -8.90 -77.73
CA PRO A 253 -2.12 -8.87 -79.19
C PRO A 253 -3.11 -9.87 -79.82
N SER A 254 -3.19 -9.93 -81.15
CA SER A 254 -4.05 -10.89 -81.86
C SER A 254 -3.65 -12.34 -81.56
N PHE A 255 -4.61 -13.19 -81.18
CA PHE A 255 -4.35 -14.52 -80.62
C PHE A 255 -5.03 -15.68 -81.38
N ALA A 256 -4.40 -16.87 -81.32
CA ALA A 256 -4.74 -18.02 -82.18
C ALA A 256 -5.74 -19.02 -81.58
N SER A 257 -6.11 -18.87 -80.31
CA SER A 257 -7.02 -19.75 -79.55
C SER A 257 -7.86 -18.93 -78.56
N ASP A 258 -8.90 -19.52 -77.98
CA ASP A 258 -9.62 -18.86 -76.89
C ASP A 258 -8.72 -18.68 -75.66
N LEU A 259 -8.99 -17.65 -74.86
CA LEU A 259 -8.25 -17.29 -73.65
C LEU A 259 -9.10 -17.60 -72.40
N VAL A 260 -8.49 -18.22 -71.40
CA VAL A 260 -9.12 -18.60 -70.13
C VAL A 260 -8.21 -18.22 -68.97
N ASN A 261 -8.78 -18.10 -67.77
CA ASN A 261 -8.11 -17.64 -66.54
C ASN A 261 -7.54 -16.21 -66.66
N VAL A 262 -8.26 -15.33 -67.38
CA VAL A 262 -7.99 -13.89 -67.43
C VAL A 262 -8.57 -13.25 -66.17
N ASP A 263 -7.98 -13.59 -65.03
CA ASP A 263 -8.56 -13.33 -63.71
C ASP A 263 -8.20 -11.93 -63.18
N PHE A 264 -9.05 -11.37 -62.32
CA PHE A 264 -8.88 -10.08 -61.65
C PHE A 264 -9.09 -10.19 -60.14
N THR A 265 -8.22 -9.54 -59.36
CA THR A 265 -8.46 -9.30 -57.94
C THR A 265 -9.20 -7.98 -57.77
N ALA A 266 -10.25 -7.94 -56.94
CA ALA A 266 -11.07 -6.77 -56.70
C ALA A 266 -11.08 -6.40 -55.20
N THR A 267 -10.66 -5.18 -54.88
CA THR A 267 -10.50 -4.69 -53.51
C THR A 267 -11.36 -3.46 -53.30
N HIS A 268 -12.23 -3.46 -52.28
CA HIS A 268 -13.04 -2.29 -51.93
C HIS A 268 -12.18 -1.06 -51.58
N GLY A 269 -12.61 0.12 -52.02
CA GLY A 269 -11.96 1.39 -51.66
C GLY A 269 -12.15 1.78 -50.18
N PRO A 270 -11.34 2.71 -49.64
CA PRO A 270 -11.46 3.19 -48.26
C PRO A 270 -12.74 3.98 -48.02
N VAL A 271 -13.16 4.01 -46.76
CA VAL A 271 -14.36 4.68 -46.25
C VAL A 271 -13.98 5.73 -45.21
N THR A 272 -14.82 6.74 -44.99
CA THR A 272 -14.42 7.96 -44.28
C THR A 272 -15.09 8.13 -42.92
N ILE A 273 -14.37 8.58 -41.90
CA ILE A 273 -14.91 9.01 -40.60
C ILE A 273 -14.70 10.52 -40.45
N SER A 274 -15.72 11.30 -40.08
CA SER A 274 -15.66 12.77 -40.08
C SER A 274 -16.59 13.43 -39.06
N GLY A 275 -16.18 14.61 -38.58
CA GLY A 275 -16.88 15.38 -37.54
C GLY A 275 -16.21 16.74 -37.29
N THR A 276 -16.60 17.41 -36.21
CA THR A 276 -16.03 18.68 -35.74
C THR A 276 -15.55 18.59 -34.29
N ILE A 277 -14.55 19.39 -33.93
CA ILE A 277 -14.04 19.52 -32.57
C ILE A 277 -14.17 20.97 -32.11
N ARG A 278 -14.89 21.18 -31.00
CA ARG A 278 -15.27 22.51 -30.50
C ARG A 278 -15.05 22.62 -28.99
N THR A 279 -14.71 23.82 -28.52
CA THR A 279 -14.77 24.11 -27.07
C THR A 279 -16.21 24.08 -26.56
N THR A 280 -16.39 24.06 -25.24
CA THR A 280 -17.70 24.31 -24.57
C THR A 280 -18.36 25.62 -25.02
N ALA A 281 -17.57 26.64 -25.38
CA ALA A 281 -18.04 27.90 -25.97
C ALA A 281 -18.34 27.83 -27.49
N GLY A 282 -18.28 26.65 -28.11
CA GLY A 282 -18.62 26.40 -29.52
C GLY A 282 -17.53 26.71 -30.54
N ASN A 283 -16.39 27.27 -30.14
CA ASN A 283 -15.29 27.65 -31.02
C ASN A 283 -14.57 26.41 -31.56
N GLY A 284 -14.34 26.37 -32.88
CA GLY A 284 -13.63 25.27 -33.54
C GLY A 284 -12.13 25.28 -33.21
N ILE A 285 -11.54 24.10 -33.00
CA ILE A 285 -10.13 23.97 -32.60
C ILE A 285 -9.27 23.46 -33.77
N ALA A 286 -8.36 24.30 -34.25
CA ALA A 286 -7.39 23.97 -35.29
C ALA A 286 -6.28 23.03 -34.79
N GLY A 287 -5.78 22.14 -35.67
CA GLY A 287 -4.58 21.35 -35.43
C GLY A 287 -4.70 20.28 -34.34
N VAL A 288 -5.91 19.87 -33.96
CA VAL A 288 -6.12 18.65 -33.18
C VAL A 288 -5.75 17.46 -34.04
N THR A 289 -4.92 16.56 -33.54
CA THR A 289 -4.53 15.36 -34.27
C THR A 289 -5.57 14.27 -34.05
N MET A 290 -6.04 13.65 -35.13
CA MET A 290 -6.97 12.53 -35.08
C MET A 290 -6.23 11.25 -35.42
N PHE A 291 -6.20 10.30 -34.49
CA PHE A 291 -5.65 8.96 -34.69
C PHE A 291 -6.77 7.94 -34.89
N ALA A 292 -6.61 7.02 -35.84
CA ALA A 292 -7.43 5.83 -35.99
C ALA A 292 -6.59 4.58 -35.78
N GLU A 293 -6.92 3.80 -34.76
CA GLU A 293 -6.19 2.61 -34.32
C GLU A 293 -7.02 1.34 -34.51
N GLY A 294 -6.55 0.43 -35.37
CA GLY A 294 -7.25 -0.82 -35.69
C GLY A 294 -7.28 -1.83 -34.53
N ARG A 295 -8.41 -2.50 -34.34
CA ARG A 295 -8.60 -3.62 -33.40
C ARG A 295 -9.02 -4.86 -34.18
N GLY A 296 -8.24 -5.94 -34.06
CA GLY A 296 -8.49 -7.22 -34.74
C GLY A 296 -7.30 -7.67 -35.60
N ARG A 297 -7.55 -8.54 -36.59
CA ARG A 297 -6.49 -9.20 -37.39
C ARG A 297 -5.71 -8.27 -38.35
N TYR A 298 -6.04 -6.98 -38.38
CA TYR A 298 -5.43 -5.93 -39.22
C TYR A 298 -4.89 -4.81 -38.31
N VAL A 299 -3.80 -5.09 -37.59
CA VAL A 299 -3.27 -4.22 -36.51
C VAL A 299 -2.49 -3.01 -37.04
N ASN A 300 -2.12 -2.99 -38.32
CA ASN A 300 -1.15 -2.04 -38.88
C ASN A 300 -1.78 -0.91 -39.72
N ASP A 301 -3.11 -0.88 -39.88
CA ASP A 301 -3.81 0.15 -40.66
C ASP A 301 -4.08 1.40 -39.81
N TYR A 302 -3.05 2.24 -39.71
CA TYR A 302 -3.05 3.49 -38.95
C TYR A 302 -3.35 4.69 -39.86
N ALA A 303 -4.46 5.38 -39.61
CA ALA A 303 -4.81 6.62 -40.32
C ALA A 303 -4.69 7.82 -39.38
N LYS A 304 -4.06 8.90 -39.89
CA LYS A 304 -3.83 10.14 -39.16
C LYS A 304 -4.42 11.33 -39.93
N GLY A 305 -5.24 12.13 -39.24
CA GLY A 305 -5.78 13.39 -39.75
C GLY A 305 -5.48 14.54 -38.79
N THR A 306 -5.80 15.77 -39.21
CA THR A 306 -5.78 16.95 -38.34
C THR A 306 -7.01 17.82 -38.58
N THR A 307 -7.44 18.57 -37.57
CA THR A 307 -8.58 19.50 -37.72
C THR A 307 -8.19 20.79 -38.46
N GLY A 308 -9.10 21.26 -39.31
CA GLY A 308 -9.06 22.59 -39.93
C GLY A 308 -9.37 23.72 -38.92
N ASN A 309 -9.25 24.98 -39.38
CA ASN A 309 -9.42 26.17 -38.53
C ASN A 309 -10.84 26.34 -37.95
N ASP A 310 -11.84 25.65 -38.51
CA ASP A 310 -13.22 25.61 -38.04
C ASP A 310 -13.52 24.41 -37.12
N GLY A 311 -12.50 23.61 -36.81
CA GLY A 311 -12.59 22.38 -36.03
C GLY A 311 -12.99 21.14 -36.84
N THR A 312 -13.22 21.23 -38.16
CA THR A 312 -13.62 20.06 -38.98
C THR A 312 -12.47 19.06 -39.14
N TYR A 313 -12.77 17.75 -39.13
CA TYR A 313 -11.80 16.69 -39.46
C TYR A 313 -12.40 15.64 -40.39
N LYS A 314 -11.51 14.95 -41.13
CA LYS A 314 -11.83 13.77 -41.93
C LYS A 314 -10.68 12.77 -41.83
N LEU A 315 -11.02 11.50 -41.63
CA LEU A 315 -10.14 10.34 -41.70
C LEU A 315 -10.61 9.41 -42.83
N GLU A 316 -9.68 8.64 -43.39
CA GLU A 316 -9.95 7.55 -44.32
C GLU A 316 -9.42 6.25 -43.72
N VAL A 317 -10.28 5.23 -43.63
CA VAL A 317 -9.99 3.92 -43.04
C VAL A 317 -10.38 2.80 -44.02
N PRO A 318 -9.79 1.60 -43.91
CA PRO A 318 -10.18 0.46 -44.75
C PRO A 318 -11.67 0.08 -44.66
N PHE A 319 -12.19 -0.52 -45.72
CA PHE A 319 -13.51 -1.16 -45.68
C PHE A 319 -13.49 -2.37 -44.72
N HIS A 320 -14.52 -2.50 -43.89
CA HIS A 320 -14.56 -3.37 -42.68
C HIS A 320 -13.57 -3.03 -41.57
N TRP A 321 -12.92 -1.86 -41.59
CA TRP A 321 -12.07 -1.44 -40.46
C TRP A 321 -12.86 -1.41 -39.14
N SER A 322 -12.22 -1.86 -38.07
CA SER A 322 -12.77 -1.86 -36.71
C SER A 322 -11.68 -1.33 -35.80
N GLY A 323 -12.01 -0.46 -34.84
CA GLY A 323 -10.98 0.28 -34.11
C GLY A 323 -11.50 1.45 -33.27
N SER A 324 -10.56 2.23 -32.73
CA SER A 324 -10.81 3.45 -31.97
C SER A 324 -10.36 4.70 -32.74
N VAL A 325 -11.11 5.80 -32.63
CA VAL A 325 -10.70 7.13 -33.08
C VAL A 325 -10.53 8.06 -31.88
N THR A 326 -9.33 8.63 -31.78
CA THR A 326 -8.81 9.35 -30.61
C THR A 326 -8.28 10.73 -31.03
N PRO A 327 -8.90 11.85 -30.62
CA PRO A 327 -8.33 13.20 -30.75
C PRO A 327 -7.22 13.43 -29.72
N VAL A 328 -6.12 14.07 -30.13
CA VAL A 328 -5.01 14.44 -29.25
C VAL A 328 -4.49 15.83 -29.58
N LYS A 329 -4.43 16.70 -28.57
CA LYS A 329 -3.77 18.01 -28.59
C LYS A 329 -3.64 18.58 -27.17
N THR A 330 -2.43 18.70 -26.64
CA THR A 330 -2.17 19.42 -25.40
C THR A 330 -2.46 20.93 -25.56
N PRO A 331 -2.99 21.65 -24.55
CA PRO A 331 -3.54 21.18 -23.27
C PRO A 331 -5.07 21.07 -23.33
N TYR A 332 -5.60 20.09 -24.07
CA TYR A 332 -7.03 19.84 -24.18
C TYR A 332 -7.38 18.39 -23.89
N SER A 333 -8.42 18.18 -23.08
CA SER A 333 -9.18 16.93 -23.01
C SER A 333 -10.30 16.95 -24.05
N PHE A 334 -10.80 15.77 -24.43
CA PHE A 334 -11.87 15.61 -25.42
C PHE A 334 -12.96 14.67 -24.92
N THR A 335 -14.18 14.86 -25.41
CA THR A 335 -15.33 14.02 -25.04
C THR A 335 -16.28 13.84 -26.23
N PRO A 336 -16.73 12.60 -26.55
CA PRO A 336 -16.35 11.33 -25.92
C PRO A 336 -15.05 10.78 -26.50
N ASP A 337 -14.08 10.40 -25.66
CA ASP A 337 -12.78 9.86 -26.08
C ASP A 337 -12.51 8.49 -25.42
N PRO A 338 -12.08 7.45 -26.17
CA PRO A 338 -12.08 7.31 -27.62
C PRO A 338 -13.44 6.87 -28.19
N ARG A 339 -13.74 7.26 -29.43
CA ARG A 339 -14.90 6.74 -30.17
C ARG A 339 -14.56 5.38 -30.78
N VAL A 340 -15.29 4.33 -30.42
CA VAL A 340 -15.07 2.96 -30.95
C VAL A 340 -16.03 2.66 -32.12
N TYR A 341 -15.52 1.98 -33.15
CA TYR A 341 -16.24 1.58 -34.35
C TYR A 341 -16.01 0.09 -34.64
N GLU A 342 -17.07 -0.60 -35.08
CA GLU A 342 -17.02 -2.00 -35.52
C GLU A 342 -17.44 -2.11 -36.99
N SER A 343 -16.64 -2.81 -37.81
CA SER A 343 -16.92 -3.16 -39.20
C SER A 343 -17.44 -1.99 -40.06
N VAL A 344 -16.63 -0.93 -40.18
CA VAL A 344 -16.97 0.28 -40.95
C VAL A 344 -17.07 -0.06 -42.45
N VAL A 345 -18.31 -0.11 -42.95
CA VAL A 345 -18.65 -0.46 -44.36
C VAL A 345 -19.20 0.72 -45.17
N SER A 346 -19.20 1.94 -44.60
CA SER A 346 -19.67 3.15 -45.27
C SER A 346 -19.07 4.41 -44.62
N ASN A 347 -19.42 5.59 -45.11
CA ASN A 347 -18.92 6.85 -44.56
C ASN A 347 -19.70 7.27 -43.31
N HIS A 348 -19.00 7.53 -42.21
CA HIS A 348 -19.54 8.07 -40.96
C HIS A 348 -19.28 9.59 -40.89
N ALA A 349 -20.34 10.37 -40.73
CA ALA A 349 -20.30 11.82 -40.52
C ALA A 349 -20.88 12.19 -39.15
N GLY A 350 -20.72 13.45 -38.71
CA GLY A 350 -21.25 13.94 -37.43
C GLY A 350 -20.62 13.28 -36.21
N GLN A 351 -19.35 12.87 -36.30
CA GLN A 351 -18.61 12.24 -35.21
C GLN A 351 -17.91 13.30 -34.36
N ASP A 352 -18.69 14.20 -33.78
CA ASP A 352 -18.20 15.41 -33.13
C ASP A 352 -17.57 15.14 -31.74
N TYR A 353 -16.65 16.01 -31.32
CA TYR A 353 -16.08 16.02 -29.97
C TYR A 353 -16.21 17.41 -29.35
N THR A 354 -16.58 17.47 -28.08
CA THR A 354 -16.37 18.65 -27.24
C THR A 354 -14.97 18.59 -26.66
N ALA A 355 -14.32 19.74 -26.50
CA ALA A 355 -13.02 19.87 -25.87
C ALA A 355 -13.07 20.85 -24.69
N VAL A 356 -12.28 20.57 -23.67
CA VAL A 356 -12.05 21.44 -22.51
C VAL A 356 -10.55 21.68 -22.43
N VAL A 357 -10.12 22.87 -22.00
CA VAL A 357 -8.72 23.08 -21.59
C VAL A 357 -8.47 22.23 -20.34
N ILE A 358 -7.22 21.83 -20.10
CA ILE A 358 -6.82 21.14 -18.86
C ILE A 358 -5.51 21.74 -18.34
N GLY A 359 -5.37 21.82 -17.03
CA GLY A 359 -4.21 22.37 -16.34
C GLY A 359 -4.40 23.81 -15.83
N GLU A 360 -5.61 24.26 -15.50
CA GLU A 360 -5.76 25.43 -14.62
C GLU A 360 -5.72 24.98 -13.15
N PRO A 361 -4.90 25.61 -12.27
CA PRO A 361 -4.75 25.14 -10.89
C PRO A 361 -6.01 25.42 -10.06
N PRO A 362 -6.32 24.56 -9.07
CA PRO A 362 -7.47 24.76 -8.21
C PRO A 362 -7.28 25.96 -7.28
N VAL A 363 -8.39 26.51 -6.79
CA VAL A 363 -8.42 27.77 -6.01
C VAL A 363 -9.10 27.54 -4.67
N ALA A 364 -8.33 27.66 -3.59
CA ALA A 364 -8.83 27.67 -2.21
C ALA A 364 -9.46 29.03 -1.85
N THR A 365 -10.34 29.06 -0.84
CA THR A 365 -11.08 30.26 -0.42
C THR A 365 -10.76 30.61 1.03
N SER A 366 -10.34 31.84 1.30
CA SER A 366 -10.10 32.31 2.68
C SER A 366 -11.38 32.28 3.52
N GLY A 367 -11.28 31.87 4.78
CA GLY A 367 -12.44 31.71 5.68
C GLY A 367 -12.31 32.50 6.97
N ASN A 368 -13.37 32.47 7.78
CA ASN A 368 -13.31 32.87 9.18
C ASN A 368 -14.19 31.98 10.06
N ALA A 369 -13.88 31.98 11.35
CA ALA A 369 -14.64 31.30 12.39
C ALA A 369 -14.68 32.15 13.66
N VAL A 370 -15.67 31.92 14.51
CA VAL A 370 -15.74 32.50 15.85
C VAL A 370 -16.19 31.39 16.80
N THR A 371 -15.50 31.27 17.93
CA THR A 371 -15.90 30.40 19.04
C THR A 371 -15.75 31.13 20.36
N ASP A 372 -16.26 30.52 21.43
CA ASP A 372 -15.94 30.90 22.80
C ASP A 372 -14.76 30.02 23.27
N GLU A 373 -14.00 30.44 24.27
CA GLU A 373 -12.92 29.59 24.81
C GLU A 373 -13.46 28.27 25.39
N ASP A 374 -12.57 27.29 25.51
CA ASP A 374 -12.86 25.87 25.79
C ASP A 374 -13.87 25.18 24.84
N THR A 375 -14.39 25.89 23.83
CA THR A 375 -15.48 25.42 22.96
C THR A 375 -14.97 25.05 21.56
N PRO A 376 -15.04 23.77 21.14
CA PRO A 376 -14.70 23.36 19.78
C PRO A 376 -15.66 23.91 18.73
N VAL A 377 -15.13 24.33 17.58
CA VAL A 377 -15.89 24.82 16.42
C VAL A 377 -15.53 24.05 15.15
N VAL A 378 -16.54 23.66 14.36
CA VAL A 378 -16.33 23.01 13.06
C VAL A 378 -16.36 24.07 11.96
N ILE A 379 -15.26 24.17 11.22
CA ILE A 379 -15.01 25.21 10.23
C ILE A 379 -15.02 24.57 8.82
N PRO A 380 -15.83 25.07 7.87
CA PRO A 380 -15.81 24.61 6.49
C PRO A 380 -14.61 25.17 5.72
N LEU A 381 -13.97 24.33 4.93
CA LEU A 381 -12.95 24.70 3.95
C LEU A 381 -13.55 24.56 2.56
N VAL A 382 -13.34 25.57 1.70
CA VAL A 382 -14.03 25.71 0.41
C VAL A 382 -13.00 25.96 -0.69
N GLY A 383 -13.04 25.15 -1.74
CA GLY A 383 -12.25 25.35 -2.94
C GLY A 383 -13.07 25.09 -4.19
N HIS A 384 -12.54 25.49 -5.34
CA HIS A 384 -13.07 25.06 -6.63
C HIS A 384 -11.93 24.75 -7.58
N ASP A 385 -12.12 23.74 -8.41
CA ASP A 385 -11.24 23.44 -9.54
C ASP A 385 -11.85 24.00 -10.83
N PRO A 386 -11.12 24.82 -11.63
CA PRO A 386 -11.63 25.31 -12.91
C PRO A 386 -11.91 24.21 -13.94
N ASP A 387 -11.16 23.10 -13.90
CA ASP A 387 -11.32 21.95 -14.80
C ASP A 387 -12.38 20.93 -14.30
N GLY A 388 -12.92 21.12 -13.08
CA GLY A 388 -13.96 20.29 -12.46
C GLY A 388 -13.47 19.00 -11.79
N GLN A 389 -12.18 18.91 -11.48
CA GLN A 389 -11.52 17.78 -10.81
C GLN A 389 -11.85 17.71 -9.29
N SER A 390 -11.38 16.66 -8.62
CA SER A 390 -11.71 16.37 -7.21
C SER A 390 -10.69 16.95 -6.25
N LEU A 391 -11.10 17.77 -5.29
CA LEU A 391 -10.16 18.47 -4.40
C LEU A 391 -9.74 17.65 -3.17
N VAL A 392 -8.45 17.73 -2.84
CA VAL A 392 -7.85 17.26 -1.60
C VAL A 392 -7.38 18.45 -0.78
N PHE A 393 -8.13 18.76 0.28
CA PHE A 393 -7.82 19.82 1.23
C PHE A 393 -6.64 19.44 2.13
N SER A 394 -5.77 20.40 2.47
CA SER A 394 -4.66 20.16 3.39
C SER A 394 -4.26 21.42 4.15
N ILE A 395 -4.15 21.32 5.47
CA ILE A 395 -3.60 22.37 6.34
C ILE A 395 -2.09 22.50 6.06
N ILE A 396 -1.60 23.74 5.98
CA ILE A 396 -0.19 24.08 5.70
C ILE A 396 0.49 24.62 6.95
N THR A 397 -0.12 25.61 7.62
CA THR A 397 0.27 26.04 8.98
C THR A 397 -0.85 25.69 9.95
N ASN A 398 -0.51 25.08 11.08
CA ASN A 398 -1.46 24.89 12.17
C ASN A 398 -1.79 26.23 12.84
N ALA A 399 -2.90 26.23 13.58
CA ALA A 399 -3.27 27.29 14.52
C ALA A 399 -2.26 27.33 15.70
N ALA A 400 -2.04 28.51 16.27
CA ALA A 400 -1.01 28.76 17.28
C ALA A 400 -1.53 28.63 18.73
N HIS A 401 -2.84 28.75 18.93
CA HIS A 401 -3.52 28.80 20.23
C HIS A 401 -4.67 27.79 20.34
N GLY A 402 -4.64 26.75 19.51
CA GLY A 402 -5.55 25.62 19.58
C GLY A 402 -5.12 24.44 18.70
N THR A 403 -5.88 23.35 18.75
CA THR A 403 -5.66 22.14 17.96
C THR A 403 -6.62 22.06 16.77
N LEU A 404 -6.18 21.40 15.69
CA LEU A 404 -6.97 21.15 14.49
C LEU A 404 -7.10 19.64 14.25
N ASP A 405 -8.33 19.16 14.08
CA ASP A 405 -8.63 17.79 13.60
C ASP A 405 -9.44 17.87 12.30
N MET A 406 -8.97 17.18 11.25
CA MET A 406 -9.62 17.14 9.94
C MET A 406 -10.12 15.73 9.65
N PRO A 407 -11.44 15.49 9.76
CA PRO A 407 -12.04 14.21 9.39
C PRO A 407 -11.73 13.86 7.93
N ARG A 408 -11.18 12.65 7.72
CA ARG A 408 -10.75 12.23 6.38
C ARG A 408 -11.94 12.03 5.44
N PRO A 409 -11.86 12.53 4.19
CA PRO A 409 -12.81 12.16 3.16
C PRO A 409 -12.76 10.66 2.83
N LYS A 410 -13.88 10.11 2.34
CA LYS A 410 -13.94 8.72 1.88
C LYS A 410 -13.20 8.59 0.55
N VAL A 411 -12.31 7.60 0.47
CA VAL A 411 -11.58 7.25 -0.77
C VAL A 411 -12.59 6.97 -1.90
N GLY A 412 -12.43 7.64 -3.04
CA GLY A 412 -13.24 7.41 -4.24
C GLY A 412 -14.48 8.31 -4.41
N SER A 413 -14.63 9.37 -3.62
CA SER A 413 -15.64 10.42 -3.85
C SER A 413 -15.00 11.75 -4.28
N PRO A 414 -15.60 12.53 -5.20
CA PRO A 414 -15.21 13.92 -5.41
C PRO A 414 -15.57 14.75 -4.19
N VAL A 415 -14.61 15.52 -3.68
CA VAL A 415 -14.76 16.38 -2.50
C VAL A 415 -14.53 17.82 -2.97
N MET A 416 -15.55 18.66 -2.89
CA MET A 416 -15.45 20.09 -3.25
C MET A 416 -15.43 21.01 -2.01
N GLU A 417 -15.79 20.46 -0.85
CA GLU A 417 -15.82 21.11 0.45
C GLU A 417 -15.33 20.11 1.50
N ALA A 418 -14.56 20.58 2.47
CA ALA A 418 -14.12 19.80 3.63
C ALA A 418 -14.46 20.53 4.93
N THR A 419 -14.26 19.88 6.08
CA THR A 419 -14.38 20.52 7.39
C THR A 419 -13.17 20.22 8.26
N VAL A 420 -12.82 21.15 9.14
CA VAL A 420 -11.81 20.98 10.19
C VAL A 420 -12.43 21.42 11.51
N SER A 421 -12.28 20.60 12.55
CA SER A 421 -12.62 20.98 13.92
C SER A 421 -11.44 21.73 14.53
N TYR A 422 -11.67 22.93 15.03
CA TYR A 422 -10.72 23.68 15.85
C TYR A 422 -11.16 23.65 17.31
N THR A 423 -10.24 23.34 18.20
CA THR A 423 -10.45 23.41 19.66
C THR A 423 -9.41 24.36 20.24
N PRO A 424 -9.79 25.49 20.85
CA PRO A 424 -8.85 26.38 21.56
C PRO A 424 -8.02 25.61 22.61
N PHE A 425 -6.85 26.13 22.95
CA PHE A 425 -6.20 25.76 24.21
C PHE A 425 -7.03 26.28 25.38
N ALA A 426 -6.97 25.56 26.50
CA ALA A 426 -7.75 25.90 27.69
C ALA A 426 -7.41 27.30 28.20
N ASP A 427 -8.43 28.04 28.63
CA ASP A 427 -8.32 29.38 29.24
C ASP A 427 -7.67 30.43 28.28
N TYR A 428 -7.79 30.24 26.95
CA TYR A 428 -7.30 31.18 25.92
C TYR A 428 -8.42 31.88 25.14
N TYR A 429 -8.44 33.21 25.23
CA TYR A 429 -9.18 34.11 24.35
C TYR A 429 -8.22 34.99 23.52
N GLY A 430 -8.61 35.32 22.27
CA GLY A 430 -7.76 36.08 21.35
C GLY A 430 -8.10 35.89 19.88
N GLU A 431 -7.13 36.16 19.01
CA GLU A 431 -7.21 35.84 17.58
C GLU A 431 -6.18 34.74 17.28
N ASP A 432 -6.59 33.71 16.55
CA ASP A 432 -5.76 32.62 16.05
C ASP A 432 -5.97 32.46 14.53
N ALA A 433 -5.05 31.81 13.83
CA ALA A 433 -5.18 31.60 12.39
C ALA A 433 -4.42 30.37 11.92
N PHE A 434 -4.99 29.69 10.92
CA PHE A 434 -4.31 28.62 10.17
C PHE A 434 -4.32 28.92 8.67
N THR A 435 -3.56 28.16 7.89
CA THR A 435 -3.58 28.24 6.42
C THR A 435 -3.82 26.86 5.81
N TYR A 436 -4.43 26.82 4.62
CA TYR A 436 -4.67 25.60 3.89
C TYR A 436 -4.57 25.79 2.36
N VAL A 437 -4.41 24.68 1.65
CA VAL A 437 -4.45 24.58 0.19
C VAL A 437 -5.48 23.53 -0.25
N VAL A 438 -5.84 23.56 -1.53
CA VAL A 438 -6.50 22.46 -2.23
C VAL A 438 -5.62 21.94 -3.37
N ASP A 439 -5.80 20.68 -3.74
CA ASP A 439 -5.05 19.98 -4.80
C ASP A 439 -6.05 19.12 -5.58
N ASP A 440 -6.04 19.20 -6.91
CA ASP A 440 -6.93 18.47 -7.82
C ASP A 440 -6.43 17.04 -8.15
N GLY A 441 -5.21 16.70 -7.74
CA GLY A 441 -4.45 15.50 -8.12
C GLY A 441 -3.33 15.75 -9.14
N SER A 442 -3.18 17.00 -9.59
CA SER A 442 -2.24 17.48 -10.62
C SER A 442 -1.48 18.75 -10.17
N GLN A 443 -2.19 19.73 -9.60
CA GLN A 443 -1.75 21.06 -9.20
C GLN A 443 -2.30 21.44 -7.83
N ILE A 444 -1.47 22.11 -7.04
CA ILE A 444 -1.84 22.66 -5.73
C ILE A 444 -2.20 24.15 -5.86
N SER A 445 -3.22 24.62 -5.15
CA SER A 445 -3.60 26.04 -5.05
C SER A 445 -2.54 26.90 -4.38
N GLU A 446 -2.68 28.22 -4.48
CA GLU A 446 -2.04 29.11 -3.49
C GLU A 446 -2.63 28.86 -2.09
N PRO A 447 -1.83 29.05 -1.02
CA PRO A 447 -2.33 28.93 0.35
C PRO A 447 -3.23 30.10 0.72
N VAL A 448 -4.32 29.80 1.43
CA VAL A 448 -5.25 30.81 1.96
C VAL A 448 -5.38 30.67 3.47
N SER A 449 -5.63 31.79 4.16
CA SER A 449 -5.80 31.82 5.61
C SER A 449 -7.26 31.66 6.03
N VAL A 450 -7.45 31.03 7.19
CA VAL A 450 -8.67 31.05 7.98
C VAL A 450 -8.36 31.72 9.32
N ALA A 451 -9.04 32.82 9.61
CA ALA A 451 -8.93 33.53 10.88
C ALA A 451 -9.97 33.04 11.88
N ILE A 452 -9.60 32.91 13.15
CA ILE A 452 -10.45 32.42 14.24
C ILE A 452 -10.42 33.44 15.37
N THR A 453 -11.59 33.99 15.72
CA THR A 453 -11.73 34.82 16.93
C THR A 453 -12.25 33.95 18.07
N ILE A 454 -11.49 33.84 19.16
CA ILE A 454 -11.86 33.13 20.38
C ILE A 454 -12.28 34.17 21.42
N ARG A 455 -13.54 34.11 21.86
CA ARG A 455 -14.12 35.04 22.84
C ARG A 455 -13.98 34.49 24.26
N PRO A 456 -13.78 35.37 25.27
CA PRO A 456 -13.74 34.91 26.65
C PRO A 456 -15.11 34.38 27.12
N ALA A 457 -15.08 33.33 27.94
CA ALA A 457 -16.25 32.70 28.54
C ALA A 457 -16.11 32.65 30.07
N PRO A 458 -17.18 32.89 30.87
CA PRO A 458 -17.06 32.89 32.32
C PRO A 458 -16.65 31.51 32.83
N ASP A 459 -15.48 31.44 33.45
CA ASP A 459 -14.91 30.18 33.90
C ASP A 459 -15.49 29.76 35.27
N SER A 460 -15.24 28.52 35.69
CA SER A 460 -15.64 28.03 37.01
C SER A 460 -14.41 27.86 37.93
N PRO A 461 -14.47 28.28 39.21
CA PRO A 461 -13.33 28.21 40.11
C PRO A 461 -12.79 26.78 40.28
N LYS A 462 -11.57 26.56 39.77
CA LYS A 462 -10.88 25.28 39.67
C LYS A 462 -10.26 24.95 41.03
N ALA A 463 -10.97 24.18 41.85
CA ALA A 463 -10.50 23.73 43.16
C ALA A 463 -9.29 22.78 43.04
N HIS A 464 -8.25 22.99 43.83
CA HIS A 464 -7.03 22.19 43.75
C HIS A 464 -7.12 20.94 44.63
N ALA A 465 -6.79 19.79 44.07
CA ALA A 465 -6.61 18.57 44.83
C ALA A 465 -5.39 18.68 45.76
N SER A 466 -5.54 18.23 47.00
CA SER A 466 -4.43 18.08 47.95
C SER A 466 -4.44 16.66 48.48
N SER A 467 -3.30 15.96 48.35
CA SER A 467 -3.10 14.62 48.89
C SER A 467 -2.25 14.71 50.17
N MET A 468 -2.64 13.95 51.18
CA MET A 468 -1.96 13.89 52.48
C MET A 468 -1.96 12.45 52.99
N VAL A 469 -0.89 12.05 53.68
CA VAL A 469 -0.76 10.72 54.27
C VAL A 469 -0.96 10.82 55.78
N SER A 470 -1.93 10.07 56.30
CA SER A 470 -2.20 9.94 57.74
C SER A 470 -1.59 8.66 58.30
N THR A 471 -1.07 8.71 59.53
CA THR A 471 -0.99 7.52 60.37
C THR A 471 -2.27 7.40 61.21
N PRO A 472 -2.78 6.19 61.49
CA PRO A 472 -4.01 6.02 62.26
C PRO A 472 -3.94 6.71 63.64
N GLY A 473 -4.94 7.55 63.92
CA GLY A 473 -5.08 8.22 65.22
C GLY A 473 -4.37 9.56 65.38
N GLN A 474 -3.91 10.21 64.29
CA GLN A 474 -3.51 11.63 64.31
C GLN A 474 -4.44 12.48 63.43
N PRO A 475 -4.84 13.68 63.88
CA PRO A 475 -5.53 14.65 63.03
C PRO A 475 -4.53 15.33 62.07
N ILE A 476 -5.02 15.86 60.94
CA ILE A 476 -4.19 16.60 59.98
C ILE A 476 -4.82 17.96 59.66
N GLU A 477 -4.04 19.02 59.71
CA GLU A 477 -4.43 20.37 59.27
C GLU A 477 -4.38 20.48 57.74
N ILE A 478 -5.41 21.07 57.16
CA ILE A 478 -5.64 21.28 55.73
C ILE A 478 -5.85 22.77 55.50
N THR A 479 -5.11 23.36 54.55
CA THR A 479 -5.54 24.58 53.88
C THR A 479 -6.02 24.20 52.49
N LEU A 480 -7.32 24.33 52.24
CA LEU A 480 -7.88 24.21 50.90
C LEU A 480 -7.31 25.32 50.01
N SER A 481 -6.98 24.98 48.77
CA SER A 481 -6.60 25.93 47.73
C SER A 481 -7.44 25.72 46.48
N ALA A 482 -7.62 26.79 45.72
CA ALA A 482 -8.32 26.84 44.45
C ALA A 482 -7.74 28.01 43.64
N SER A 483 -7.89 27.94 42.32
CA SER A 483 -7.63 29.05 41.42
C SER A 483 -8.91 29.41 40.69
N ASP A 484 -9.15 30.71 40.52
CA ASP A 484 -10.18 31.19 39.62
C ASP A 484 -9.47 31.80 38.38
N PRO A 485 -9.73 31.32 37.15
CA PRO A 485 -9.08 31.81 35.93
C PRO A 485 -9.42 33.27 35.58
N ASP A 486 -10.68 33.67 35.79
CA ASP A 486 -11.13 35.07 35.72
C ASP A 486 -10.57 35.93 36.87
N GLY A 487 -10.02 35.30 37.91
CA GLY A 487 -9.45 35.93 39.09
C GLY A 487 -10.47 36.32 40.16
N ASP A 488 -11.66 35.72 40.12
CA ASP A 488 -12.79 36.10 40.97
C ASP A 488 -12.64 35.66 42.44
N VAL A 489 -13.43 36.25 43.34
CA VAL A 489 -13.23 36.10 44.80
C VAL A 489 -13.74 34.75 45.33
N LEU A 490 -12.84 33.77 45.35
CA LEU A 490 -13.04 32.40 45.81
C LEU A 490 -13.71 32.26 47.19
N THR A 491 -14.85 31.58 47.24
CA THR A 491 -15.50 31.12 48.48
C THR A 491 -15.53 29.60 48.58
N TYR A 492 -14.94 29.04 49.63
CA TYR A 492 -14.79 27.59 49.80
C TYR A 492 -15.99 26.97 50.54
N THR A 493 -16.64 25.99 49.93
CA THR A 493 -17.70 25.17 50.56
C THR A 493 -17.32 23.70 50.53
N ILE A 494 -17.41 23.01 51.67
CA ILE A 494 -17.29 21.54 51.71
C ILE A 494 -18.59 20.92 51.19
N VAL A 495 -18.58 20.55 49.91
CA VAL A 495 -19.70 19.88 49.22
C VAL A 495 -19.90 18.47 49.78
N THR A 496 -18.80 17.73 49.94
CA THR A 496 -18.79 16.36 50.44
C THR A 496 -17.79 16.25 51.59
N GLN A 497 -18.25 15.78 52.76
CA GLN A 497 -17.37 15.41 53.86
C GLN A 497 -16.59 14.13 53.48
N PRO A 498 -15.30 14.01 53.81
CA PRO A 498 -14.51 12.84 53.44
C PRO A 498 -15.12 11.56 54.02
N GLU A 499 -15.27 10.58 53.15
CA GLU A 499 -15.98 9.33 53.40
C GLU A 499 -15.41 8.59 54.63
N TYR A 500 -14.07 8.45 54.65
CA TYR A 500 -13.24 7.83 55.67
C TYR A 500 -12.92 8.71 56.89
N GLY A 501 -13.53 9.90 57.03
CA GLY A 501 -13.23 10.80 58.14
C GLY A 501 -14.19 11.96 58.37
N VAL A 502 -13.74 12.99 59.09
CA VAL A 502 -14.52 14.19 59.39
C VAL A 502 -13.61 15.41 59.23
N LEU A 503 -14.10 16.46 58.57
CA LEU A 503 -13.49 17.79 58.56
C LEU A 503 -14.17 18.69 59.61
N THR A 504 -13.36 19.33 60.45
CA THR A 504 -13.79 20.40 61.37
C THR A 504 -13.02 21.68 61.07
N GLY A 505 -13.49 22.87 61.51
CA GLY A 505 -12.86 24.16 61.20
C GLY A 505 -13.72 25.07 60.31
N ILE A 506 -13.10 26.02 59.61
CA ILE A 506 -13.77 26.98 58.70
C ILE A 506 -12.95 27.11 57.41
N PRO A 507 -13.49 26.74 56.24
CA PRO A 507 -12.79 26.83 54.97
C PRO A 507 -12.16 28.22 54.70
N PRO A 508 -10.93 28.30 54.15
CA PRO A 508 -10.12 27.19 53.65
C PRO A 508 -9.42 26.34 54.72
N ASN A 509 -9.40 26.72 56.01
CA ASN A 509 -8.58 26.03 57.02
C ASN A 509 -9.39 25.03 57.86
N LEU A 510 -9.03 23.75 57.77
CA LEU A 510 -9.79 22.61 58.31
C LEU A 510 -8.88 21.57 58.96
N THR A 511 -9.41 20.79 59.90
CA THR A 511 -8.75 19.64 60.53
C THR A 511 -9.46 18.36 60.13
N TYR A 512 -8.74 17.41 59.52
CA TYR A 512 -9.20 16.06 59.20
C TYR A 512 -8.97 15.09 60.36
N THR A 513 -9.87 14.11 60.53
CA THR A 513 -9.72 12.98 61.47
C THR A 513 -10.40 11.75 60.88
N LEU A 514 -9.72 10.59 60.88
CA LEU A 514 -10.29 9.33 60.36
C LEU A 514 -11.48 8.80 61.20
N LYS A 515 -12.47 8.26 60.49
CA LYS A 515 -13.42 7.24 60.96
C LYS A 515 -12.76 5.86 60.81
N ALA A 516 -13.31 4.85 61.48
CA ALA A 516 -12.96 3.46 61.19
C ALA A 516 -13.77 2.94 59.98
N GLU A 517 -13.09 2.18 59.10
CA GLU A 517 -13.65 1.21 58.12
C GLU A 517 -14.51 1.74 56.93
N PHE A 518 -13.98 1.70 55.69
CA PHE A 518 -14.71 1.78 54.38
C PHE A 518 -13.77 1.49 53.17
N ASP A 519 -14.30 1.23 51.94
CA ASP A 519 -13.63 1.23 50.61
C ASP A 519 -14.68 1.26 49.43
N ALA A 520 -14.42 1.88 48.24
CA ALA A 520 -15.33 1.84 47.04
C ALA A 520 -14.76 2.20 45.61
N GLU A 521 -15.32 1.60 44.53
CA GLU A 521 -15.20 1.91 43.05
C GLU A 521 -16.11 3.12 42.65
N ALA A 522 -16.02 3.88 41.53
CA ALA A 522 -15.16 3.94 40.31
C ALA A 522 -15.36 5.32 39.57
N ASP A 523 -14.55 5.67 38.56
CA ASP A 523 -14.81 6.77 37.58
C ASP A 523 -14.18 6.51 36.18
N ALA A 524 -14.25 7.49 35.25
CA ALA A 524 -13.65 7.50 33.91
C ALA A 524 -12.09 7.52 33.91
N ASP A 525 -11.48 7.50 32.72
CA ASP A 525 -10.08 7.07 32.50
C ASP A 525 -9.79 5.67 33.07
N GLN A 526 -10.73 4.75 32.82
CA GLN A 526 -10.75 3.43 33.43
C GLN A 526 -9.51 2.59 33.05
N VAL A 527 -8.57 2.49 33.98
CA VAL A 527 -7.50 1.51 33.98
C VAL A 527 -8.08 0.14 34.33
N VAL A 528 -8.01 -0.79 33.38
CA VAL A 528 -8.58 -2.13 33.50
C VAL A 528 -7.47 -3.15 33.52
N TYR A 529 -7.45 -4.07 34.48
CA TYR A 529 -6.37 -5.07 34.57
C TYR A 529 -6.71 -6.39 33.87
N VAL A 530 -5.69 -7.05 33.35
CA VAL A 530 -5.74 -8.47 32.96
C VAL A 530 -4.84 -9.26 33.89
N ASP A 531 -5.37 -10.22 34.63
CA ASP A 531 -4.59 -10.99 35.61
C ASP A 531 -4.98 -12.47 35.67
N PRO A 532 -4.12 -13.41 35.25
CA PRO A 532 -4.45 -14.85 35.26
C PRO A 532 -4.51 -15.46 36.67
N GLN A 533 -4.11 -14.73 37.72
CA GLN A 533 -4.10 -15.21 39.11
C GLN A 533 -5.47 -15.09 39.81
N ILE A 534 -6.35 -14.17 39.39
CA ILE A 534 -7.71 -14.09 39.98
C ILE A 534 -8.50 -15.36 39.65
N THR A 535 -9.45 -15.74 40.52
CA THR A 535 -10.17 -17.02 40.36
C THR A 535 -11.45 -16.87 39.54
N GLU A 536 -12.09 -15.72 39.71
CA GLU A 536 -13.27 -15.20 39.06
C GLU A 536 -13.00 -14.92 37.58
N GLY A 537 -14.02 -14.89 36.72
CA GLY A 537 -13.82 -14.49 35.30
C GLY A 537 -13.45 -13.01 35.15
N SER A 538 -14.03 -12.17 36.02
CA SER A 538 -13.77 -10.74 36.17
C SER A 538 -14.27 -10.25 37.52
N CYS A 539 -13.74 -9.14 38.04
CA CYS A 539 -14.24 -8.46 39.24
C CYS A 539 -14.13 -6.93 39.13
N ARG A 540 -14.84 -6.22 40.01
CA ARG A 540 -14.96 -4.75 40.12
C ARG A 540 -14.45 -4.21 41.46
N ASN A 541 -13.53 -4.98 42.03
CA ASN A 541 -12.93 -4.75 43.34
C ASN A 541 -11.59 -5.48 43.43
N TYR A 542 -10.87 -5.47 42.31
CA TYR A 542 -9.52 -5.99 42.19
C TYR A 542 -8.56 -5.07 42.93
N ASP A 543 -7.72 -5.69 43.76
CA ASP A 543 -6.54 -5.10 44.36
C ASP A 543 -5.35 -5.29 43.41
N PRO A 544 -4.81 -4.22 42.80
CA PRO A 544 -3.67 -4.33 41.90
C PRO A 544 -2.38 -4.80 42.60
N ASP A 545 -2.22 -4.64 43.90
CA ASP A 545 -0.96 -4.93 44.57
C ASP A 545 -0.98 -6.32 45.23
N ASN A 546 -2.13 -6.77 45.76
CA ASN A 546 -2.33 -8.16 46.19
C ASN A 546 -2.80 -9.12 45.08
N ARG A 547 -3.10 -8.63 43.87
CA ARG A 547 -3.55 -9.41 42.68
C ARG A 547 -4.80 -10.26 42.92
N ALA A 548 -5.71 -9.79 43.77
CA ALA A 548 -6.89 -10.52 44.22
C ALA A 548 -8.17 -9.70 44.05
N CYS A 549 -9.31 -10.37 43.91
CA CYS A 549 -10.63 -9.75 43.96
C CYS A 549 -11.10 -9.63 45.43
N GLY A 550 -11.86 -8.58 45.75
CA GLY A 550 -12.46 -8.38 47.07
C GLY A 550 -11.67 -7.47 48.03
N GLY A 551 -10.62 -6.77 47.56
CA GLY A 551 -9.75 -5.96 48.41
C GLY A 551 -9.25 -4.65 47.80
N GLY A 552 -9.83 -4.21 46.67
CA GLY A 552 -9.44 -2.96 46.02
C GLY A 552 -10.58 -2.35 45.20
N THR A 553 -10.25 -1.35 44.38
CA THR A 553 -11.20 -0.47 43.68
C THR A 553 -10.95 -0.36 42.18
N ALA A 554 -10.20 -1.31 41.61
CA ALA A 554 -10.04 -1.45 40.16
C ALA A 554 -10.93 -2.58 39.60
N THR A 555 -11.20 -2.55 38.30
CA THR A 555 -11.83 -3.67 37.60
C THR A 555 -10.78 -4.52 36.86
N ALA A 556 -10.93 -5.84 36.92
CA ALA A 556 -10.01 -6.79 36.31
C ALA A 556 -10.72 -7.94 35.61
N TYR A 557 -10.05 -8.50 34.60
CA TYR A 557 -10.45 -9.71 33.88
C TYR A 557 -9.38 -10.77 34.01
N ARG A 558 -9.80 -12.04 34.14
CA ARG A 558 -8.84 -13.15 34.28
C ARG A 558 -8.10 -13.50 32.99
N SER A 559 -8.73 -13.19 31.86
CA SER A 559 -8.32 -13.60 30.53
C SER A 559 -8.13 -12.38 29.64
N LEU A 560 -7.06 -12.40 28.85
CA LEU A 560 -6.71 -11.35 27.89
C LEU A 560 -7.79 -11.20 26.82
N ARG A 561 -8.42 -12.32 26.42
CA ARG A 561 -9.60 -12.30 25.57
C ARG A 561 -10.77 -11.60 26.25
N ALA A 562 -11.09 -11.90 27.51
CA ALA A 562 -12.23 -11.29 28.19
C ALA A 562 -12.10 -9.76 28.30
N ALA A 563 -10.89 -9.26 28.58
CA ALA A 563 -10.60 -7.82 28.52
C ALA A 563 -10.73 -7.25 27.10
N ALA A 564 -10.14 -7.91 26.08
CA ALA A 564 -10.16 -7.44 24.69
C ALA A 564 -11.57 -7.49 24.04
N GLU A 565 -12.45 -8.38 24.51
CA GLU A 565 -13.86 -8.42 24.12
C GLU A 565 -14.70 -7.32 24.79
N ALA A 566 -14.26 -6.79 25.94
CA ALA A 566 -14.93 -5.72 26.69
C ALA A 566 -14.41 -4.30 26.36
N ALA A 567 -13.15 -4.17 25.93
CA ALA A 567 -12.47 -2.89 25.79
C ALA A 567 -13.14 -1.91 24.79
N VAL A 568 -13.19 -0.63 25.16
CA VAL A 568 -13.75 0.48 24.37
C VAL A 568 -12.75 1.64 24.27
N ALA A 569 -12.99 2.57 23.35
CA ALA A 569 -12.14 3.76 23.15
C ALA A 569 -11.83 4.49 24.46
N GLY A 570 -10.56 4.89 24.65
CA GLY A 570 -10.04 5.51 25.88
C GLY A 570 -9.55 4.52 26.95
N TRP A 571 -9.94 3.24 26.92
CA TRP A 571 -9.49 2.29 27.94
C TRP A 571 -7.99 1.98 27.87
N THR A 572 -7.37 1.97 29.04
CA THR A 572 -6.00 1.45 29.23
C THR A 572 -6.06 0.10 29.93
N VAL A 573 -5.92 -0.96 29.14
CA VAL A 573 -5.87 -2.36 29.57
C VAL A 573 -4.43 -2.70 30.01
N VAL A 574 -4.21 -2.79 31.32
CA VAL A 574 -2.93 -3.14 31.94
C VAL A 574 -2.81 -4.65 32.10
N VAL A 575 -2.04 -5.27 31.22
CA VAL A 575 -1.74 -6.70 31.24
C VAL A 575 -0.70 -6.99 32.32
N ARG A 576 -1.04 -7.87 33.26
CA ARG A 576 -0.15 -8.26 34.37
C ARG A 576 0.89 -9.28 33.97
N GLU A 577 1.97 -9.30 34.73
CA GLU A 577 3.02 -10.30 34.70
C GLU A 577 2.44 -11.72 34.90
N GLY A 578 2.63 -12.59 33.90
CA GLY A 578 1.91 -13.84 33.77
C GLY A 578 2.02 -14.44 32.36
N THR A 579 1.73 -15.73 32.24
CA THR A 579 1.73 -16.46 30.96
C THR A 579 0.30 -16.60 30.44
N TYR A 580 0.04 -16.04 29.25
CA TYR A 580 -1.24 -16.06 28.56
C TYR A 580 -1.15 -17.00 27.35
N GLN A 581 -2.08 -17.95 27.27
CA GLN A 581 -2.14 -18.96 26.20
C GLN A 581 -3.41 -18.78 25.35
N GLU A 582 -3.72 -17.53 25.02
CA GLU A 582 -4.91 -17.10 24.32
C GLU A 582 -4.59 -15.93 23.38
N GLN A 583 -5.43 -15.72 22.35
CA GLN A 583 -5.22 -14.67 21.37
C GLN A 583 -5.70 -13.31 21.90
N LEU A 584 -4.92 -12.25 21.67
CA LEU A 584 -5.36 -10.87 21.84
C LEU A 584 -6.15 -10.44 20.59
N VAL A 585 -7.47 -10.37 20.71
CA VAL A 585 -8.37 -9.98 19.61
C VAL A 585 -9.35 -8.91 20.10
N PRO A 586 -9.02 -7.61 19.99
CA PRO A 586 -9.93 -6.53 20.34
C PRO A 586 -11.23 -6.62 19.52
N ARG A 587 -12.39 -6.36 20.14
CA ARG A 587 -13.67 -6.30 19.42
C ARG A 587 -14.00 -4.93 18.86
N ASN A 588 -13.56 -3.87 19.53
CA ASN A 588 -13.80 -2.48 19.15
C ASN A 588 -12.52 -1.81 18.64
N SER A 589 -12.68 -0.70 17.91
CA SER A 589 -11.61 0.25 17.62
C SER A 589 -11.57 1.34 18.68
N GLY A 590 -10.43 2.02 18.83
CA GLY A 590 -10.40 3.36 19.41
C GLY A 590 -10.95 4.41 18.43
N THR A 591 -10.75 5.68 18.77
CA THR A 591 -11.03 6.84 17.91
C THR A 591 -9.81 7.78 17.90
N PRO A 592 -9.76 8.82 17.05
CA PRO A 592 -8.80 9.91 17.22
C PRO A 592 -8.79 10.43 18.67
N GLY A 593 -7.59 10.67 19.20
CA GLY A 593 -7.36 10.95 20.63
C GLY A 593 -7.54 9.72 21.54
N ASN A 594 -8.68 9.03 21.46
CA ASN A 594 -9.10 8.02 22.43
C ASN A 594 -8.80 6.60 21.93
N TYR A 595 -7.52 6.22 21.99
CA TYR A 595 -7.04 4.89 21.63
C TYR A 595 -7.55 3.81 22.61
N ILE A 596 -7.53 2.54 22.19
CA ILE A 596 -7.57 1.40 23.13
C ILE A 596 -6.13 0.92 23.35
N THR A 597 -5.64 1.03 24.57
CA THR A 597 -4.23 0.74 24.90
C THR A 597 -4.11 -0.57 25.65
N PHE A 598 -3.39 -1.56 25.10
CA PHE A 598 -2.97 -2.78 25.81
C PHE A 598 -1.51 -2.63 26.20
N ARG A 599 -1.22 -2.35 27.49
CA ARG A 599 0.14 -2.14 28.00
C ARG A 599 0.54 -3.15 29.08
N SER A 600 1.82 -3.52 29.13
CA SER A 600 2.39 -4.24 30.29
C SER A 600 2.46 -3.32 31.52
N ARG A 601 2.22 -3.83 32.74
CA ARG A 601 2.38 -3.04 33.99
C ARG A 601 3.83 -2.54 34.21
N GLN A 602 4.82 -3.17 33.59
CA GLN A 602 6.25 -2.82 33.77
C GLN A 602 6.73 -1.66 32.86
N VAL A 603 5.85 -1.03 32.07
CA VAL A 603 6.19 0.21 31.34
C VAL A 603 6.15 1.37 32.34
N HIS A 604 7.31 1.68 32.92
CA HIS A 604 7.49 2.76 33.91
C HIS A 604 7.09 4.13 33.34
N ASP A 605 6.45 4.94 34.18
CA ASP A 605 6.11 6.33 33.87
C ASP A 605 7.38 7.20 33.87
N GLY A 606 8.08 7.20 32.73
CA GLY A 606 9.36 7.93 32.53
C GLY A 606 9.74 8.22 31.08
N PHE A 607 8.93 7.80 30.09
CA PHE A 607 9.19 8.05 28.67
C PHE A 607 8.73 9.45 28.23
N SER A 608 9.57 10.46 28.43
CA SER A 608 9.41 11.78 27.82
C SER A 608 9.83 11.75 26.35
N PHE A 609 8.88 11.84 25.43
CA PHE A 609 9.18 12.07 24.01
C PHE A 609 9.64 13.52 23.79
N GLN A 610 10.76 13.72 23.09
CA GLN A 610 11.05 14.97 22.38
C GLN A 610 11.24 14.67 20.88
N THR A 611 10.50 15.38 20.02
CA THR A 611 10.49 15.16 18.58
C THR A 611 11.29 16.21 17.81
N SER A 612 12.57 15.88 17.64
CA SER A 612 13.42 16.25 16.50
C SER A 612 13.51 17.73 16.08
N ASP A 613 14.62 18.35 16.47
CA ASP A 613 15.22 19.52 15.80
C ASP A 613 16.73 19.30 15.50
N GLY A 614 17.02 18.27 14.70
CA GLY A 614 18.24 18.15 13.90
C GLY A 614 19.47 17.47 14.51
N GLN A 615 20.34 16.98 13.62
CA GLN A 615 21.62 16.29 13.87
C GLN A 615 21.50 14.80 14.26
N PHE A 616 22.63 14.09 14.27
CA PHE A 616 22.73 12.62 14.06
C PHE A 616 22.95 11.80 15.36
N GLU A 617 23.04 10.46 15.17
CA GLU A 617 23.57 9.41 16.09
C GLU A 617 22.59 8.67 17.02
N SER A 618 22.82 7.39 17.40
CA SER A 618 23.49 6.26 16.72
C SER A 618 23.17 4.92 17.42
N GLU A 619 23.30 3.80 16.69
CA GLU A 619 23.52 2.40 17.16
C GLU A 619 22.88 1.86 18.46
N THR A 620 22.12 0.76 18.34
CA THR A 620 22.24 -0.35 19.30
C THR A 620 21.83 -1.71 18.72
N VAL A 621 22.27 -2.81 19.35
CA VAL A 621 22.12 -4.19 18.84
C VAL A 621 21.75 -5.19 19.95
N THR A 622 20.74 -6.02 19.67
CA THR A 622 20.35 -7.30 20.35
C THR A 622 21.50 -8.31 20.56
N VAL A 623 21.42 -9.43 21.28
CA VAL A 623 20.36 -10.23 21.97
C VAL A 623 21.06 -10.92 23.19
N SER A 624 20.44 -11.55 24.20
CA SER A 624 19.11 -12.18 24.37
C SER A 624 18.67 -12.09 25.85
N ILE A 625 17.41 -12.45 26.19
CA ILE A 625 17.03 -12.68 27.60
C ILE A 625 16.14 -13.94 27.81
N GLN A 626 16.52 -14.78 28.78
CA GLN A 626 15.65 -15.77 29.45
C GLN A 626 14.88 -15.11 30.62
N LEU A 627 13.54 -15.06 30.57
CA LEU A 627 12.67 -14.53 31.64
C LEU A 627 11.56 -15.50 32.02
N SER A 628 11.05 -15.32 33.24
CA SER A 628 9.98 -16.11 33.83
C SER A 628 8.67 -15.35 34.10
N GLU A 629 8.71 -14.01 34.12
CA GLU A 629 7.69 -13.17 34.79
C GLU A 629 7.36 -11.87 34.00
N ASP A 630 7.29 -11.96 32.67
CA ASP A 630 6.75 -10.86 31.83
C ASP A 630 5.23 -11.02 31.64
N ALA A 631 4.56 -10.00 31.10
CA ALA A 631 3.25 -10.14 30.46
C ALA A 631 3.42 -10.88 29.11
N ARG A 632 3.44 -12.22 29.15
CA ARG A 632 3.86 -13.07 28.02
C ARG A 632 2.70 -13.79 27.36
N ILE A 633 2.46 -13.49 26.09
CA ILE A 633 1.60 -14.28 25.19
C ILE A 633 2.45 -15.40 24.55
N THR A 634 2.04 -16.66 24.70
CA THR A 634 2.79 -17.84 24.22
C THR A 634 1.90 -19.05 24.01
N GLY A 635 2.22 -19.87 23.01
CA GLY A 635 1.43 -21.04 22.63
C GLY A 635 1.66 -21.37 21.16
N ALA A 636 2.20 -22.56 20.88
CA ALA A 636 2.63 -22.94 19.52
C ALA A 636 1.46 -23.21 18.55
N GLU A 637 0.23 -23.08 19.04
CA GLU A 637 -1.06 -23.10 18.36
C GLU A 637 -1.63 -21.70 18.06
N LEU A 638 -1.06 -20.64 18.63
CA LEU A 638 -1.53 -19.26 18.42
C LEU A 638 -1.17 -18.77 17.01
N ASN A 639 -2.19 -18.66 16.16
CA ASN A 639 -2.13 -18.25 14.76
C ASN A 639 -3.29 -17.27 14.45
N PRO A 640 -3.06 -15.95 14.55
CA PRO A 640 -1.90 -15.27 15.16
C PRO A 640 -2.01 -15.27 16.70
N ALA A 641 -1.00 -14.77 17.39
CA ALA A 641 -1.10 -14.44 18.81
C ALA A 641 -1.89 -13.14 19.05
N ILE A 642 -1.83 -12.20 18.11
CA ILE A 642 -2.57 -10.93 18.13
C ILE A 642 -3.27 -10.73 16.78
N ASP A 643 -4.56 -10.40 16.79
CA ASP A 643 -5.31 -10.04 15.57
C ASP A 643 -5.96 -8.66 15.71
N LEU A 644 -5.46 -7.70 14.93
CA LEU A 644 -5.96 -6.33 14.85
C LEU A 644 -6.80 -6.09 13.58
N SER A 645 -7.16 -7.14 12.84
CA SER A 645 -7.80 -7.00 11.54
C SER A 645 -9.17 -6.32 11.65
N ASN A 646 -9.41 -5.28 10.85
CA ASN A 646 -10.58 -4.40 10.93
C ASN A 646 -10.71 -3.65 12.27
N ARG A 647 -9.59 -3.38 12.96
CA ARG A 647 -9.50 -2.46 14.11
C ARG A 647 -8.67 -1.24 13.74
N SER A 648 -8.79 -0.16 14.52
CA SER A 648 -8.01 1.06 14.34
C SER A 648 -7.84 1.78 15.68
N TYR A 649 -6.84 2.64 15.78
CA TYR A 649 -6.51 3.36 17.01
C TYR A 649 -6.30 2.41 18.22
N ILE A 650 -5.58 1.31 18.00
CA ILE A 650 -5.13 0.39 19.04
C ILE A 650 -3.65 0.66 19.35
N VAL A 651 -3.28 0.77 20.62
CA VAL A 651 -1.87 0.75 21.07
C VAL A 651 -1.55 -0.60 21.69
N LEU A 652 -0.41 -1.18 21.30
CA LEU A 652 0.24 -2.30 21.98
C LEU A 652 1.57 -1.78 22.55
N ASP A 653 1.78 -1.92 23.86
CA ASP A 653 2.91 -1.32 24.56
C ASP A 653 3.61 -2.30 25.53
N GLY A 654 4.89 -2.59 25.29
CA GLY A 654 5.71 -3.39 26.21
C GLY A 654 5.28 -4.86 26.37
N LEU A 655 4.52 -5.42 25.44
CA LEU A 655 4.04 -6.81 25.49
C LEU A 655 5.12 -7.79 24.98
N ARG A 656 5.19 -9.00 25.56
CA ARG A 656 6.05 -10.08 25.06
C ARG A 656 5.22 -11.15 24.36
N ILE A 657 5.58 -11.46 23.11
CA ILE A 657 4.97 -12.51 22.30
C ILE A 657 6.07 -13.50 21.91
N GLU A 658 6.02 -14.74 22.41
CA GLU A 658 7.06 -15.74 22.11
C GLU A 658 6.57 -17.17 21.93
N ASN A 659 7.28 -17.94 21.11
CA ASN A 659 7.04 -19.38 20.86
C ASN A 659 5.62 -19.66 20.34
N VAL A 660 5.21 -18.90 19.32
CA VAL A 660 3.87 -18.95 18.71
C VAL A 660 3.94 -19.45 17.27
N ASP A 661 2.81 -19.80 16.65
CA ASP A 661 2.83 -20.12 15.21
C ASP A 661 3.00 -18.83 14.39
N ARG A 662 2.33 -17.73 14.77
CA ARG A 662 2.50 -16.39 14.16
C ARG A 662 2.32 -15.26 15.17
N TRP A 663 3.02 -14.14 15.02
CA TRP A 663 2.92 -13.03 15.97
C TRP A 663 1.63 -12.22 15.81
N LEU A 664 1.48 -11.48 14.71
CA LEU A 664 0.44 -10.46 14.58
C LEU A 664 -0.12 -10.40 13.17
N HIS A 665 -1.46 -10.44 13.03
CA HIS A 665 -2.14 -10.08 11.78
C HIS A 665 -2.81 -8.70 11.92
N ALA A 666 -2.72 -7.92 10.86
CA ALA A 666 -3.22 -6.56 10.76
C ALA A 666 -3.78 -6.31 9.35
N VAL A 667 -4.97 -6.86 9.06
CA VAL A 667 -5.62 -6.73 7.74
C VAL A 667 -6.72 -5.66 7.77
N ASN A 668 -6.74 -4.73 6.81
CA ASN A 668 -7.69 -3.63 6.69
C ASN A 668 -7.75 -2.79 7.99
N THR A 669 -6.66 -2.10 8.30
CA THR A 669 -6.43 -1.55 9.65
C THR A 669 -5.51 -0.33 9.66
N HIS A 670 -5.84 0.66 10.49
CA HIS A 670 -5.28 2.00 10.37
C HIS A 670 -4.96 2.62 11.73
N HIS A 671 -3.96 3.51 11.76
CA HIS A 671 -3.60 4.28 12.96
C HIS A 671 -3.28 3.45 14.21
N ASN A 672 -2.89 2.17 14.10
CA ASN A 672 -2.42 1.42 15.26
C ASN A 672 -0.96 1.74 15.59
N ILE A 673 -0.61 1.66 16.86
CA ILE A 673 0.76 1.85 17.35
C ILE A 673 1.21 0.55 18.01
N VAL A 674 2.31 -0.03 17.53
CA VAL A 674 2.98 -1.17 18.15
C VAL A 674 4.33 -0.70 18.64
N ARG A 675 4.51 -0.57 19.95
CA ARG A 675 5.74 -0.02 20.54
C ARG A 675 6.29 -0.80 21.72
N HIS A 676 7.62 -0.76 21.88
CA HIS A 676 8.37 -1.42 22.97
C HIS A 676 8.13 -2.93 23.13
N CYS A 677 7.42 -3.58 22.20
CA CYS A 677 7.06 -4.98 22.28
C CYS A 677 8.25 -5.89 21.93
N GLN A 678 8.25 -7.08 22.51
CA GLN A 678 9.23 -8.13 22.24
C GLN A 678 8.56 -9.26 21.47
N PHE A 679 8.91 -9.41 20.20
CA PHE A 679 8.45 -10.46 19.31
C PHE A 679 9.58 -11.45 19.07
N ASN A 680 9.40 -12.70 19.51
CA ASN A 680 10.42 -13.74 19.47
C ASN A 680 9.80 -15.06 18.97
N LYS A 681 10.54 -15.89 18.21
CA LYS A 681 10.13 -17.27 17.87
C LYS A 681 8.69 -17.43 17.34
N ALA A 682 8.46 -16.98 16.10
CA ALA A 682 7.26 -17.34 15.33
C ALA A 682 7.58 -18.49 14.35
N ILE A 683 6.86 -19.60 14.49
CA ILE A 683 7.29 -20.92 13.99
C ILE A 683 6.64 -21.30 12.64
N ASN A 684 5.43 -20.82 12.36
CA ASN A 684 4.59 -21.07 11.17
C ASN A 684 4.79 -22.43 10.49
N ARG A 685 4.08 -23.44 10.99
CA ARG A 685 4.11 -24.82 10.47
C ARG A 685 3.67 -24.95 9.00
N GLY A 686 3.11 -23.89 8.40
CA GLY A 686 2.65 -23.83 7.01
C GLY A 686 3.59 -23.12 6.03
N GLY A 687 4.74 -22.56 6.47
CA GLY A 687 5.76 -22.02 5.56
C GLY A 687 5.33 -20.86 4.66
N SER A 688 4.63 -19.84 5.21
CA SER A 688 4.16 -18.67 4.47
C SER A 688 4.72 -17.37 5.08
N SER A 689 5.02 -16.36 4.26
CA SER A 689 5.54 -15.03 4.68
C SER A 689 4.80 -14.38 5.86
N LYS A 690 3.53 -14.72 6.06
CA LYS A 690 2.61 -14.27 7.13
C LYS A 690 3.04 -14.61 8.58
N THR A 691 4.28 -15.03 8.83
CA THR A 691 4.75 -15.53 10.12
C THR A 691 4.91 -14.45 11.19
N GLY A 692 5.50 -13.31 10.84
CA GLY A 692 5.85 -12.26 11.80
C GLY A 692 4.72 -11.26 12.06
N LEU A 693 5.05 -9.96 11.94
CA LEU A 693 4.10 -8.87 11.93
C LEU A 693 3.58 -8.66 10.49
N PHE A 694 2.36 -9.08 10.21
CA PHE A 694 1.79 -9.06 8.85
C PHE A 694 0.69 -8.01 8.72
N PHE A 695 1.01 -6.89 8.06
CA PHE A 695 0.08 -5.81 7.73
C PHE A 695 -0.39 -5.91 6.26
N GLN A 696 -1.69 -5.73 6.03
CA GLN A 696 -2.28 -5.71 4.69
C GLN A 696 -3.45 -4.73 4.59
N ASP A 697 -3.59 -4.01 3.46
CA ASP A 697 -4.61 -2.95 3.29
C ASP A 697 -4.55 -1.93 4.44
N ALA A 698 -3.35 -1.68 4.93
CA ALA A 698 -3.11 -1.07 6.23
C ALA A 698 -2.35 0.25 6.07
N THR A 699 -2.80 1.31 6.75
CA THR A 699 -2.24 2.66 6.55
C THR A 699 -2.09 3.45 7.83
N PHE A 700 -1.07 4.30 7.90
CA PHE A 700 -0.80 5.17 9.07
C PHE A 700 -0.51 4.44 10.39
N ASN A 701 -0.15 3.15 10.32
CA ASN A 701 0.30 2.40 11.49
C ASN A 701 1.75 2.75 11.81
N LYS A 702 2.09 2.79 13.10
CA LYS A 702 3.45 3.07 13.61
C LYS A 702 4.02 1.85 14.33
N ILE A 703 5.17 1.36 13.89
CA ILE A 703 5.92 0.26 14.49
C ILE A 703 7.21 0.87 15.05
N LEU A 704 7.25 1.09 16.37
CA LEU A 704 8.24 1.95 17.04
C LEU A 704 9.04 1.21 18.12
N HIS A 705 10.37 1.26 18.08
CA HIS A 705 11.22 0.80 19.20
C HIS A 705 10.96 -0.64 19.69
N ASN A 706 10.54 -1.55 18.80
CA ASN A 706 10.30 -2.96 19.14
C ASN A 706 11.58 -3.80 18.97
N THR A 707 11.64 -4.93 19.69
CA THR A 707 12.60 -6.01 19.40
C THR A 707 11.88 -7.13 18.66
N ILE A 708 12.31 -7.45 17.43
CA ILE A 708 11.62 -8.41 16.55
C ILE A 708 12.63 -9.44 16.04
N SER A 709 12.55 -10.71 16.48
CA SER A 709 13.58 -11.71 16.20
C SER A 709 13.09 -13.16 16.05
N ASP A 710 13.85 -13.97 15.31
CA ASP A 710 13.68 -15.43 15.22
C ASP A 710 12.34 -15.91 14.61
N SER A 711 11.93 -15.35 13.46
CA SER A 711 10.84 -15.95 12.66
C SER A 711 11.35 -17.00 11.66
N THR A 712 10.47 -17.95 11.32
CA THR A 712 10.72 -18.98 10.29
C THR A 712 10.41 -18.54 8.86
N GLN A 713 9.95 -17.30 8.64
CA GLN A 713 9.79 -16.68 7.31
C GLN A 713 10.18 -15.19 7.40
N ASP A 714 9.20 -14.27 7.32
CA ASP A 714 9.42 -12.83 7.37
C ASP A 714 9.08 -12.26 8.76
N ASN A 715 9.92 -11.38 9.29
CA ASN A 715 9.70 -10.73 10.60
C ASN A 715 8.64 -9.62 10.54
N LEU A 716 8.63 -8.83 9.46
CA LEU A 716 7.69 -7.73 9.21
C LEU A 716 7.30 -7.71 7.73
N SER A 717 6.04 -7.43 7.42
CA SER A 717 5.56 -7.27 6.04
C SER A 717 4.46 -6.21 5.97
N LEU A 718 4.64 -5.25 5.06
CA LEU A 718 3.63 -4.27 4.63
C LEU A 718 3.20 -4.65 3.20
N VAL A 719 1.99 -5.19 3.03
CA VAL A 719 1.47 -5.64 1.72
C VAL A 719 0.27 -4.78 1.32
N HIS A 720 0.28 -4.15 0.14
CA HIS A 720 -0.78 -3.23 -0.29
C HIS A 720 -1.13 -2.21 0.82
N SER A 721 -0.09 -1.61 1.39
CA SER A 721 -0.13 -0.88 2.66
C SER A 721 0.71 0.39 2.54
N ASP A 722 0.08 1.55 2.76
CA ASP A 722 0.62 2.87 2.43
C ASP A 722 0.82 3.74 3.67
N ARG A 723 1.79 4.65 3.63
CA ARG A 723 1.95 5.73 4.64
C ARG A 723 2.08 5.19 6.07
N ASN A 724 2.74 4.06 6.26
CA ASN A 724 3.10 3.50 7.57
C ASN A 724 4.54 3.90 7.96
N LEU A 725 4.82 3.91 9.26
CA LEU A 725 6.14 4.24 9.83
C LEU A 725 6.74 3.04 10.56
N VAL A 726 7.99 2.72 10.25
CA VAL A 726 8.81 1.71 10.92
C VAL A 726 10.07 2.40 11.43
N GLU A 727 10.14 2.66 12.73
CA GLU A 727 11.14 3.55 13.32
C GLU A 727 11.80 3.00 14.59
N GLY A 728 13.13 3.15 14.71
CA GLY A 728 13.88 2.85 15.93
C GLY A 728 13.85 1.39 16.39
N ASN A 729 13.39 0.45 15.56
CA ASN A 729 13.26 -0.96 15.92
C ASN A 729 14.60 -1.70 15.82
N THR A 730 14.77 -2.74 16.63
CA THR A 730 15.85 -3.73 16.47
C THR A 730 15.28 -5.01 15.89
N ILE A 731 15.54 -5.29 14.61
CA ILE A 731 14.95 -6.41 13.87
C ILE A 731 16.04 -7.37 13.41
N THR A 732 15.97 -8.64 13.84
CA THR A 732 17.04 -9.63 13.58
C THR A 732 16.55 -11.05 13.24
N LYS A 733 17.44 -11.87 12.65
CA LYS A 733 17.27 -13.34 12.50
C LYS A 733 15.93 -13.82 11.87
N ALA A 734 15.54 -13.33 10.70
CA ALA A 734 14.41 -13.87 9.93
C ALA A 734 14.86 -14.90 8.90
N ALA A 735 14.18 -16.03 8.76
CA ALA A 735 14.60 -17.09 7.82
C ALA A 735 14.47 -16.71 6.34
N HIS A 736 13.61 -15.73 5.99
CA HIS A 736 13.49 -15.20 4.62
C HIS A 736 13.89 -13.70 4.53
N THR A 737 13.10 -12.74 5.05
CA THR A 737 13.53 -11.32 5.17
C THR A 737 13.16 -10.67 6.52
N LEU A 738 13.96 -9.71 7.00
CA LEU A 738 13.66 -8.99 8.25
C LEU A 738 12.47 -8.04 8.05
N TRP A 739 12.34 -7.46 6.87
CA TRP A 739 11.21 -6.61 6.51
C TRP A 739 10.92 -6.69 5.00
N ALA A 740 9.67 -6.36 4.64
CA ALA A 740 9.23 -6.23 3.26
C ALA A 740 8.18 -5.13 3.08
N ILE A 741 8.26 -4.40 1.97
CA ILE A 741 7.18 -3.57 1.42
C ILE A 741 6.79 -4.16 0.06
N LYS A 742 5.51 -4.49 -0.13
CA LYS A 742 5.00 -5.09 -1.38
C LYS A 742 3.75 -4.37 -1.87
N CYS A 743 3.80 -3.74 -3.06
CA CYS A 743 2.79 -2.79 -3.57
C CYS A 743 2.26 -1.77 -2.54
N GLY A 744 3.13 -1.35 -1.61
CA GLY A 744 2.89 -0.28 -0.66
C GLY A 744 3.62 0.99 -1.06
N ASN A 745 3.04 2.15 -0.75
CA ASN A 745 3.48 3.46 -1.22
C ASN A 745 3.69 4.43 -0.05
N PHE A 746 4.60 5.39 -0.21
CA PHE A 746 4.82 6.46 0.77
C PHE A 746 5.10 5.97 2.21
N ASN A 747 5.61 4.74 2.39
CA ASN A 747 6.00 4.25 3.71
C ASN A 747 7.39 4.75 4.08
N VAL A 748 7.64 4.87 5.39
CA VAL A 748 8.91 5.35 5.95
C VAL A 748 9.53 4.25 6.81
N VAL A 749 10.74 3.82 6.45
CA VAL A 749 11.57 2.88 7.23
C VAL A 749 12.83 3.61 7.65
N ARG A 750 12.95 3.99 8.93
CA ARG A 750 14.06 4.84 9.37
C ARG A 750 14.61 4.56 10.76
N ASP A 751 15.89 4.91 10.96
CA ASP A 751 16.56 4.86 12.27
C ASP A 751 16.52 3.47 12.94
N ASN A 752 16.24 2.41 12.19
CA ASN A 752 16.18 1.03 12.68
C ASN A 752 17.57 0.37 12.61
N TYR A 753 17.80 -0.61 13.49
CA TYR A 753 18.90 -1.55 13.36
C TYR A 753 18.42 -2.89 12.78
N PHE A 754 19.13 -3.38 11.76
CA PHE A 754 18.88 -4.66 11.12
C PHE A 754 20.13 -5.54 11.08
N HIS A 755 19.97 -6.82 11.47
CA HIS A 755 21.00 -7.85 11.33
C HIS A 755 20.38 -9.22 11.04
N ASN A 756 20.71 -9.82 9.89
CA ASN A 756 20.26 -11.17 9.60
C ASN A 756 21.44 -12.13 9.49
N GLU A 757 21.37 -13.26 10.19
CA GLU A 757 22.33 -14.36 10.08
C GLU A 757 21.83 -15.50 9.18
N ARG A 758 20.59 -15.40 8.65
CA ARG A 758 19.89 -16.50 7.95
C ARG A 758 19.69 -16.26 6.44
N GLN A 759 19.09 -15.14 6.04
CA GLN A 759 18.92 -14.80 4.62
C GLN A 759 19.19 -13.32 4.28
N LYS A 760 18.18 -12.50 4.00
CA LYS A 760 18.34 -11.11 3.52
C LYS A 760 17.81 -10.13 4.56
N ILE A 761 18.14 -8.85 4.44
CA ILE A 761 17.65 -7.85 5.38
C ILE A 761 16.28 -7.29 4.95
N GLY A 762 16.16 -6.76 3.72
CA GLY A 762 14.94 -6.07 3.27
C GLY A 762 14.49 -6.45 1.86
N GLU A 763 13.19 -6.29 1.59
CA GLU A 763 12.59 -6.34 0.25
C GLU A 763 11.71 -5.12 -0.03
N ILE A 764 11.80 -4.53 -1.21
CA ILE A 764 10.82 -3.56 -1.74
C ILE A 764 10.47 -3.98 -3.17
N TYR A 765 9.24 -4.47 -3.39
CA TYR A 765 8.82 -5.13 -4.64
C TYR A 765 7.36 -4.83 -5.02
N ASP A 766 7.01 -5.03 -6.29
CA ASP A 766 5.61 -5.09 -6.71
C ASP A 766 4.90 -6.36 -6.20
N CYS A 767 3.57 -6.32 -6.17
CA CYS A 767 2.77 -7.44 -5.69
C CYS A 767 2.54 -8.49 -6.77
N HIS A 768 3.11 -9.67 -6.57
CA HIS A 768 2.84 -10.87 -7.37
C HIS A 768 2.74 -12.08 -6.43
N ASN A 769 1.56 -12.71 -6.37
CA ASN A 769 1.24 -13.82 -5.45
C ASN A 769 1.65 -13.52 -3.99
N VAL A 770 1.11 -12.44 -3.45
CA VAL A 770 1.21 -12.05 -2.03
C VAL A 770 -0.17 -11.69 -1.49
N GLY A 771 -0.33 -11.62 -0.17
CA GLY A 771 -1.63 -11.33 0.47
C GLY A 771 -2.20 -12.50 1.28
N PHE A 772 -3.12 -12.21 2.19
CA PHE A 772 -3.58 -13.09 3.26
C PHE A 772 -4.59 -14.14 2.76
N ASN A 773 -5.72 -13.66 2.22
CA ASN A 773 -6.84 -14.46 1.70
C ASN A 773 -7.12 -14.27 0.21
N HIS A 774 -6.43 -13.32 -0.45
CA HIS A 774 -6.39 -13.20 -1.90
C HIS A 774 -4.96 -12.90 -2.34
N GLU A 775 -4.64 -13.22 -3.59
CA GLU A 775 -3.33 -12.99 -4.19
C GLU A 775 -3.34 -11.68 -4.98
N TYR A 776 -2.57 -10.69 -4.56
CA TYR A 776 -2.35 -9.46 -5.32
C TYR A 776 -1.43 -9.72 -6.52
N TYR A 777 -1.83 -9.19 -7.67
CA TYR A 777 -1.06 -9.16 -8.93
C TYR A 777 -1.05 -7.71 -9.45
N ILE A 778 -0.49 -6.80 -8.65
CA ILE A 778 -0.43 -5.36 -8.91
C ILE A 778 1.03 -4.96 -9.13
N TYR A 779 1.31 -4.47 -10.32
CA TYR A 779 2.63 -4.04 -10.78
C TYR A 779 2.68 -2.53 -10.99
N ASP A 780 3.89 -1.95 -11.00
CA ASP A 780 4.13 -0.50 -11.08
C ASP A 780 3.39 0.26 -9.95
N SER A 781 3.48 -0.28 -8.73
CA SER A 781 2.60 0.09 -7.60
C SER A 781 3.32 0.14 -6.25
N THR A 782 4.64 0.33 -6.26
CA THR A 782 5.48 0.30 -5.05
C THR A 782 6.31 1.58 -4.97
N LYS A 783 5.60 2.71 -4.79
CA LYS A 783 6.09 4.04 -5.14
C LYS A 783 6.41 4.93 -3.94
N TYR A 784 7.39 5.81 -4.10
CA TYR A 784 7.72 6.88 -3.14
C TYR A 784 8.02 6.40 -1.71
N ASN A 785 8.52 5.18 -1.52
CA ASN A 785 8.92 4.71 -0.19
C ASN A 785 10.29 5.31 0.21
N LEU A 786 10.42 5.71 1.48
CA LEU A 786 11.62 6.32 2.06
C LEU A 786 12.32 5.33 2.99
N VAL A 787 13.60 5.06 2.72
CA VAL A 787 14.48 4.24 3.57
C VAL A 787 15.65 5.11 4.01
N GLU A 788 15.67 5.54 5.28
CA GLU A 788 16.71 6.49 5.75
C GLU A 788 17.34 6.25 7.12
N ARG A 789 18.60 6.66 7.30
CA ARG A 789 19.36 6.58 8.56
C ARG A 789 19.50 5.19 9.22
N ASN A 790 18.97 4.14 8.59
CA ASN A 790 19.02 2.78 9.12
C ASN A 790 20.44 2.21 9.11
N ILE A 791 20.64 1.20 9.96
CA ILE A 791 21.84 0.38 9.99
C ILE A 791 21.52 -1.01 9.44
N PHE A 792 22.21 -1.38 8.36
CA PHE A 792 22.09 -2.66 7.65
C PHE A 792 23.38 -3.46 7.85
N ALA A 793 23.48 -4.12 9.00
CA ALA A 793 24.69 -4.76 9.50
C ALA A 793 24.63 -6.29 9.35
N TYR A 794 25.48 -6.85 8.51
CA TYR A 794 25.61 -8.28 8.24
C TYR A 794 24.38 -8.99 7.61
N ALA A 795 24.65 -9.70 6.52
CA ALA A 795 23.72 -10.62 5.85
C ALA A 795 24.53 -11.79 5.27
N PRO A 796 24.20 -13.06 5.55
CA PRO A 796 25.06 -14.21 5.25
C PRO A 796 25.19 -14.50 3.74
N SER A 797 26.22 -15.28 3.41
CA SER A 797 26.31 -16.00 2.14
C SER A 797 25.71 -17.40 2.30
N SER A 798 24.87 -17.81 1.35
CA SER A 798 24.31 -19.18 1.31
C SER A 798 24.06 -19.66 -0.13
N GLY A 799 25.12 -19.57 -0.95
CA GLY A 799 25.33 -20.39 -2.15
C GLY A 799 24.20 -20.46 -3.19
N ASN A 800 23.33 -21.48 -3.09
CA ASN A 800 22.52 -21.95 -4.22
C ASN A 800 21.15 -21.25 -4.39
N HIS A 801 20.63 -20.55 -3.39
CA HIS A 801 19.26 -20.00 -3.38
C HIS A 801 19.18 -18.50 -3.75
N SER A 802 17.98 -17.91 -3.71
CA SER A 802 17.68 -16.52 -4.14
C SER A 802 18.68 -15.52 -3.53
N PRO A 803 19.21 -14.54 -4.31
CA PRO A 803 20.43 -13.81 -3.97
C PRO A 803 20.29 -12.97 -2.69
N TYR A 804 20.79 -13.55 -1.59
CA TYR A 804 21.12 -12.91 -0.32
C TYR A 804 21.68 -11.51 -0.56
N ALA A 805 21.11 -10.52 0.11
CA ALA A 805 21.44 -9.11 -0.01
C ALA A 805 21.17 -8.39 1.32
N GLY A 806 21.64 -7.14 1.46
CA GLY A 806 21.06 -6.20 2.40
C GLY A 806 19.61 -5.92 1.98
N ILE A 807 19.41 -4.97 1.08
CA ILE A 807 18.10 -4.71 0.46
C ILE A 807 18.05 -5.30 -0.96
N GLN A 808 17.01 -6.10 -1.21
CA GLN A 808 16.55 -6.53 -2.53
C GLN A 808 15.47 -5.53 -3.00
N TYR A 809 15.72 -4.80 -4.09
CA TYR A 809 14.90 -3.63 -4.45
C TYR A 809 14.45 -3.61 -5.92
N ALA A 810 13.13 -3.50 -6.13
CA ALA A 810 12.47 -3.14 -7.38
C ALA A 810 11.15 -2.41 -7.10
N GLY A 811 11.24 -1.24 -6.47
CA GLY A 811 10.19 -0.22 -6.41
C GLY A 811 10.45 0.94 -7.38
N GLN A 812 9.60 1.96 -7.36
CA GLN A 812 9.70 3.11 -8.29
C GLN A 812 9.67 4.46 -7.54
N ASN A 813 10.43 5.46 -8.00
CA ASN A 813 10.50 6.80 -7.37
C ASN A 813 10.84 6.81 -5.85
N GLY A 814 11.48 5.77 -5.34
CA GLY A 814 11.82 5.64 -3.91
C GLY A 814 13.15 6.30 -3.54
N ILE A 815 13.29 6.63 -2.26
CA ILE A 815 14.44 7.36 -1.70
C ILE A 815 15.20 6.43 -0.74
N ILE A 816 16.52 6.30 -0.94
CA ILE A 816 17.42 5.56 -0.03
C ILE A 816 18.56 6.51 0.37
N ARG A 817 18.57 6.98 1.63
CA ARG A 817 19.53 8.01 2.10
C ARG A 817 20.01 7.93 3.55
N HIS A 818 21.21 8.43 3.84
CA HIS A 818 21.82 8.43 5.18
C HIS A 818 21.99 7.03 5.83
N ASN A 819 21.80 5.94 5.07
CA ASN A 819 21.90 4.59 5.62
C ASN A 819 23.36 4.12 5.68
N ARG A 820 23.66 3.26 6.66
CA ARG A 820 24.95 2.59 6.84
C ARG A 820 24.80 1.11 6.55
N PHE A 821 25.44 0.63 5.48
CA PHE A 821 25.52 -0.79 5.15
C PHE A 821 26.93 -1.30 5.45
N TYR A 822 27.07 -2.35 6.26
CA TYR A 822 28.39 -2.92 6.54
C TYR A 822 28.40 -4.44 6.75
N ASP A 823 29.54 -5.04 6.39
CA ASP A 823 29.86 -6.46 6.54
C ASP A 823 28.84 -7.42 5.88
N THR A 824 28.07 -6.97 4.89
CA THR A 824 27.13 -7.81 4.13
C THR A 824 27.88 -8.79 3.23
N VAL A 825 27.48 -10.06 3.18
CA VAL A 825 28.15 -11.11 2.38
C VAL A 825 27.43 -11.37 1.04
N GLY A 826 26.23 -10.81 0.87
CA GLY A 826 25.66 -10.44 -0.42
C GLY A 826 25.87 -8.96 -0.74
N PRO A 827 25.38 -8.47 -1.91
CA PRO A 827 25.35 -7.03 -2.18
C PRO A 827 24.57 -6.29 -1.11
N ALA A 828 25.05 -5.12 -0.69
CA ALA A 828 24.35 -4.32 0.33
C ALA A 828 23.02 -3.77 -0.22
N LEU A 829 23.01 -3.33 -1.49
CA LEU A 829 21.80 -3.02 -2.25
C LEU A 829 21.85 -3.73 -3.63
N ASP A 830 20.85 -4.55 -3.96
CA ASP A 830 20.64 -5.10 -5.31
C ASP A 830 19.40 -4.44 -5.93
N LEU A 831 19.61 -3.49 -6.84
CA LEU A 831 18.57 -3.02 -7.76
C LEU A 831 18.30 -4.15 -8.74
N THR A 832 17.26 -4.92 -8.49
CA THR A 832 17.08 -6.24 -9.08
C THR A 832 15.97 -6.25 -10.13
N LEU A 833 16.07 -7.19 -11.07
CA LEU A 833 15.05 -7.50 -12.08
C LEU A 833 15.20 -8.99 -12.46
N TYR A 834 14.22 -9.83 -12.10
CA TYR A 834 14.30 -11.27 -12.38
C TYR A 834 12.95 -12.01 -12.56
N ALA A 835 11.85 -11.49 -12.04
CA ALA A 835 10.52 -12.14 -12.08
C ALA A 835 9.41 -11.08 -11.95
N HIS A 836 8.14 -11.51 -12.01
CA HIS A 836 6.96 -10.66 -11.96
C HIS A 836 6.92 -9.69 -10.77
N GLU A 837 7.31 -10.13 -9.56
CA GLU A 837 7.48 -9.29 -8.35
C GLU A 837 8.53 -8.17 -8.49
N ALA A 838 9.53 -8.37 -9.36
CA ALA A 838 10.62 -7.44 -9.63
C ALA A 838 10.63 -7.08 -11.13
N THR A 839 9.51 -6.50 -11.59
CA THR A 839 9.32 -6.08 -12.99
C THR A 839 9.63 -4.60 -13.20
N TYR A 840 9.17 -3.70 -12.31
CA TYR A 840 9.28 -2.26 -12.49
C TYR A 840 10.27 -1.66 -11.49
N ASN A 841 11.43 -1.24 -11.97
CA ASN A 841 12.47 -0.62 -11.16
C ASN A 841 12.86 0.70 -11.84
N THR A 842 12.33 1.83 -11.41
CA THR A 842 12.59 3.13 -12.07
C THR A 842 12.73 4.29 -11.10
N ASP A 843 13.45 5.35 -11.50
CA ASP A 843 13.41 6.69 -10.91
C ASP A 843 13.83 6.79 -9.43
N ASN A 844 14.41 5.74 -8.87
CA ASN A 844 14.87 5.72 -7.48
C ASN A 844 16.09 6.64 -7.26
N ARG A 845 16.09 7.38 -6.14
CA ARG A 845 17.16 8.30 -5.71
C ARG A 845 17.94 7.68 -4.55
N ILE A 846 19.22 7.41 -4.76
CA ILE A 846 20.10 6.73 -3.79
C ILE A 846 21.25 7.67 -3.47
N PHE A 847 21.20 8.34 -2.32
CA PHE A 847 22.18 9.39 -2.01
C PHE A 847 22.55 9.51 -0.55
N HIS A 848 23.73 10.04 -0.25
CA HIS A 848 24.25 10.14 1.11
C HIS A 848 24.26 8.81 1.88
N ASN A 849 24.64 7.67 1.29
CA ASN A 849 24.78 6.40 2.02
C ASN A 849 26.25 5.98 2.13
N VAL A 850 26.56 5.15 3.14
CA VAL A 850 27.87 4.48 3.27
C VAL A 850 27.70 2.98 3.05
N PHE A 851 28.47 2.43 2.11
CA PHE A 851 28.54 1.02 1.78
C PHE A 851 29.96 0.49 2.08
N TYR A 852 30.12 -0.17 3.21
CA TYR A 852 31.43 -0.50 3.79
C TYR A 852 31.71 -2.00 3.85
N ALA A 853 32.92 -2.42 3.45
CA ALA A 853 33.47 -3.77 3.61
C ALA A 853 32.51 -4.93 3.23
N THR A 854 31.69 -4.73 2.20
CA THR A 854 30.79 -5.80 1.74
C THR A 854 31.62 -6.91 1.10
N ASN A 855 31.35 -8.16 1.43
CA ASN A 855 32.01 -9.34 0.86
C ASN A 855 31.45 -9.68 -0.55
N PHE A 856 30.97 -8.67 -1.29
CA PHE A 856 30.41 -8.80 -2.63
C PHE A 856 30.60 -7.50 -3.44
N ALA A 857 29.69 -6.54 -3.28
CA ALA A 857 29.71 -5.19 -3.84
C ALA A 857 28.70 -4.33 -3.09
N GLY A 858 28.99 -3.05 -2.87
CA GLY A 858 28.06 -2.14 -2.19
C GLY A 858 26.75 -1.98 -2.95
N LEU A 859 26.85 -1.74 -4.27
CA LEU A 859 25.71 -1.69 -5.19
C LEU A 859 25.81 -2.75 -6.28
N SER A 860 24.73 -3.51 -6.46
CA SER A 860 24.50 -4.41 -7.59
C SER A 860 23.29 -3.91 -8.41
N MET A 861 23.42 -3.91 -9.73
CA MET A 861 22.37 -3.48 -10.67
C MET A 861 22.11 -4.57 -11.73
N SER A 862 20.92 -5.15 -11.67
CA SER A 862 20.44 -6.17 -12.60
C SER A 862 19.56 -5.53 -13.69
N THR A 863 20.16 -5.21 -14.83
CA THR A 863 19.45 -4.64 -15.98
C THR A 863 18.79 -5.72 -16.85
N SER A 864 17.56 -5.49 -17.31
CA SER A 864 16.85 -6.35 -18.27
C SER A 864 16.62 -5.64 -19.61
N GLU A 865 16.54 -6.40 -20.71
CA GLU A 865 16.02 -5.92 -22.00
C GLU A 865 14.49 -6.07 -22.08
N SER A 866 13.87 -6.73 -21.10
CA SER A 866 12.45 -7.12 -21.09
C SER A 866 11.62 -6.48 -19.99
N TYR A 867 12.27 -5.76 -19.06
CA TYR A 867 11.64 -5.16 -17.88
C TYR A 867 12.19 -3.73 -17.65
N PRO A 868 11.36 -2.74 -17.25
CA PRO A 868 11.79 -1.36 -17.02
C PRO A 868 12.95 -1.22 -16.02
N PHE A 869 14.02 -0.55 -16.48
CA PHE A 869 15.16 -0.10 -15.68
C PHE A 869 15.59 1.30 -16.18
N SER A 870 15.19 2.36 -15.49
CA SER A 870 15.35 3.73 -15.98
C SER A 870 15.38 4.79 -14.89
N GLY A 871 16.02 5.93 -15.16
CA GLY A 871 15.93 7.14 -14.33
C GLY A 871 16.59 7.08 -12.95
N HIS A 872 17.33 6.02 -12.60
CA HIS A 872 18.00 5.92 -11.30
C HIS A 872 19.13 6.94 -11.16
N VAL A 873 19.24 7.57 -9.99
CA VAL A 873 20.39 8.44 -9.66
C VAL A 873 21.05 8.00 -8.37
N ILE A 874 22.34 7.72 -8.45
CA ILE A 874 23.23 7.32 -7.36
C ILE A 874 24.19 8.49 -7.14
N LYS A 875 24.02 9.25 -6.04
CA LYS A 875 24.71 10.55 -5.83
C LYS A 875 25.31 10.68 -4.43
N ASN A 876 26.50 11.27 -4.28
CA ASN A 876 27.10 11.59 -2.97
C ASN A 876 27.19 10.40 -1.97
N ASN A 877 27.27 9.14 -2.44
CA ASN A 877 27.48 7.98 -1.58
C ASN A 877 28.98 7.67 -1.42
N ILE A 878 29.34 7.01 -0.32
CA ILE A 878 30.66 6.37 -0.16
C ILE A 878 30.50 4.87 -0.40
N PHE A 879 31.28 4.31 -1.32
CA PHE A 879 31.51 2.88 -1.47
C PHE A 879 32.97 2.57 -1.14
N LEU A 880 33.19 1.81 -0.06
CA LEU A 880 34.51 1.64 0.54
C LEU A 880 34.83 0.18 0.88
N ARG A 881 36.02 -0.28 0.48
CA ARG A 881 36.66 -1.54 0.91
C ARG A 881 35.84 -2.83 0.67
N SER A 882 34.80 -2.77 -0.17
CA SER A 882 34.06 -3.97 -0.56
C SER A 882 34.94 -4.90 -1.40
N ASN A 883 34.94 -6.19 -1.08
CA ASN A 883 35.81 -7.20 -1.68
C ASN A 883 35.01 -8.44 -2.06
N PHE A 884 35.01 -8.78 -3.35
CA PHE A 884 34.05 -9.71 -3.92
C PHE A 884 34.37 -11.17 -3.56
N VAL A 885 33.53 -11.81 -2.74
CA VAL A 885 33.64 -13.24 -2.40
C VAL A 885 32.79 -14.08 -3.35
N ALA A 886 33.42 -15.03 -4.03
CA ALA A 886 32.77 -15.90 -5.02
C ALA A 886 31.97 -17.04 -4.36
N ASN A 887 30.79 -16.68 -3.86
CA ASN A 887 29.91 -17.54 -3.07
C ASN A 887 29.15 -18.62 -3.89
N ASP A 888 29.03 -18.47 -5.21
CA ASP A 888 28.39 -19.45 -6.10
C ASP A 888 29.35 -19.96 -7.20
N LYS A 889 29.66 -21.27 -7.16
CA LYS A 889 30.53 -21.96 -8.11
C LYS A 889 29.87 -22.25 -9.47
N ARG A 890 28.56 -22.06 -9.61
CA ARG A 890 27.83 -22.17 -10.89
C ARG A 890 28.27 -21.05 -11.85
N TRP A 891 28.55 -19.85 -11.32
CA TRP A 891 28.70 -18.62 -12.11
C TRP A 891 30.17 -18.39 -12.48
N LYS A 892 30.55 -18.95 -13.64
CA LYS A 892 31.94 -19.08 -14.11
C LYS A 892 32.74 -17.78 -14.18
N TRP A 893 32.10 -16.62 -14.36
CA TRP A 893 32.81 -15.33 -14.42
C TRP A 893 33.16 -14.84 -13.01
N TYR A 894 32.19 -14.71 -12.12
CA TYR A 894 32.41 -14.35 -10.70
C TYR A 894 33.52 -15.19 -10.07
N THR A 895 33.44 -16.52 -10.21
CA THR A 895 34.41 -17.47 -9.63
C THR A 895 35.84 -17.33 -10.19
N LYS A 896 36.02 -16.78 -11.40
CA LYS A 896 37.33 -16.74 -12.09
C LYS A 896 37.90 -15.34 -12.32
N LYS A 897 37.09 -14.29 -12.17
CA LYS A 897 37.45 -12.92 -12.55
C LYS A 897 37.14 -11.88 -11.48
N LEU A 898 36.14 -12.09 -10.62
CA LEU A 898 35.83 -11.16 -9.53
C LEU A 898 36.25 -11.68 -8.15
N ALA A 899 36.45 -12.99 -7.98
CA ALA A 899 36.90 -13.57 -6.70
C ALA A 899 38.14 -12.85 -6.13
N GLY A 900 37.99 -12.24 -4.94
CA GLY A 900 39.05 -11.48 -4.27
C GLY A 900 39.42 -10.17 -4.98
N GLN A 901 38.49 -9.54 -5.69
CA GLN A 901 38.67 -8.23 -6.32
C GLN A 901 37.84 -7.15 -5.61
N PRO A 902 38.32 -5.89 -5.56
CA PRO A 902 37.69 -4.82 -4.78
C PRO A 902 36.48 -4.18 -5.50
N VAL A 903 35.42 -4.95 -5.72
CA VAL A 903 34.22 -4.48 -6.44
C VAL A 903 33.36 -3.62 -5.52
N GLN A 904 33.18 -2.34 -5.89
CA GLN A 904 32.32 -1.40 -5.16
C GLN A 904 30.92 -1.31 -5.79
N ILE A 905 30.87 -1.17 -7.12
CA ILE A 905 29.63 -1.18 -7.92
C ILE A 905 29.71 -2.29 -8.97
N MET A 906 28.60 -2.98 -9.20
CA MET A 906 28.47 -4.00 -10.22
C MET A 906 27.21 -3.79 -11.06
N THR A 907 27.30 -3.90 -12.39
CA THR A 907 26.14 -3.74 -13.28
C THR A 907 26.11 -4.74 -14.44
N ALA A 908 24.92 -5.28 -14.72
CA ALA A 908 24.68 -6.17 -15.86
C ALA A 908 24.53 -5.44 -17.22
N GLY A 909 24.41 -4.10 -17.21
CA GLY A 909 24.13 -3.25 -18.37
C GLY A 909 24.63 -1.80 -18.19
N LEU A 910 24.38 -0.94 -19.16
CA LEU A 910 24.95 0.42 -19.24
C LEU A 910 23.89 1.44 -19.70
N THR A 911 22.69 1.36 -19.11
CA THR A 911 21.52 2.18 -19.43
C THR A 911 20.64 2.35 -18.19
N GLY A 912 19.96 3.49 -18.07
CA GLY A 912 18.91 3.69 -17.08
C GLY A 912 19.35 4.13 -15.68
N PHE A 913 20.64 4.40 -15.47
CA PHE A 913 21.19 4.90 -14.20
C PHE A 913 22.26 5.97 -14.42
N VAL A 914 22.50 6.81 -13.41
CA VAL A 914 23.64 7.75 -13.35
C VAL A 914 24.31 7.64 -11.97
N VAL A 915 25.65 7.64 -11.96
CA VAL A 915 26.54 7.61 -10.79
C VAL A 915 27.32 8.94 -10.78
N ASP A 916 26.91 9.85 -9.91
CA ASP A 916 27.26 11.27 -9.91
C ASP A 916 27.90 11.69 -8.56
N ARG A 917 29.15 12.17 -8.54
CA ARG A 917 29.81 12.68 -7.31
C ARG A 917 29.82 11.70 -6.11
N ASN A 918 30.00 10.41 -6.34
CA ASN A 918 30.20 9.41 -5.27
C ASN A 918 31.69 9.21 -5.01
N CYS A 919 32.04 8.72 -3.82
CA CYS A 919 33.36 8.16 -3.55
C CYS A 919 33.34 6.65 -3.82
N LEU A 920 34.24 6.15 -4.66
CA LEU A 920 34.49 4.73 -4.89
C LEU A 920 35.95 4.44 -4.57
N TYR A 921 36.24 3.72 -3.48
CA TYR A 921 37.61 3.48 -3.03
C TYR A 921 37.78 2.11 -2.34
N ASN A 922 39.01 1.64 -2.23
CA ASN A 922 39.35 0.41 -1.51
C ASN A 922 40.69 0.57 -0.76
N GLU A 923 41.82 0.55 -1.47
CA GLU A 923 43.15 0.67 -0.88
C GLU A 923 44.02 1.74 -1.56
N ARG A 924 43.75 2.07 -2.84
CA ARG A 924 44.56 3.00 -3.64
C ARG A 924 43.80 3.50 -4.89
N PRO A 925 44.28 4.54 -5.58
CA PRO A 925 43.72 4.97 -6.87
C PRO A 925 44.11 4.06 -8.06
N ASP A 926 43.38 4.24 -9.17
CA ASP A 926 43.35 3.44 -10.40
C ASP A 926 43.06 1.94 -10.20
N GLU A 927 42.28 1.58 -9.19
CA GLU A 927 41.85 0.20 -8.94
C GLU A 927 40.84 -0.28 -9.97
N ARG A 928 41.34 -1.04 -10.95
CA ARG A 928 40.60 -1.50 -12.13
C ARG A 928 39.34 -2.32 -11.88
N PHE A 929 39.00 -2.68 -10.65
CA PHE A 929 37.85 -3.54 -10.33
C PHE A 929 36.74 -2.85 -9.52
N LEU A 930 36.90 -1.57 -9.13
CA LEU A 930 35.89 -0.82 -8.38
C LEU A 930 34.51 -0.84 -9.07
N ILE A 931 34.48 -0.84 -10.40
CA ILE A 931 33.26 -1.00 -11.21
C ILE A 931 33.37 -2.28 -12.07
N ALA A 932 32.52 -3.27 -11.79
CA ALA A 932 32.44 -4.53 -12.52
C ALA A 932 31.23 -4.59 -13.46
N HIS A 933 31.45 -4.67 -14.77
CA HIS A 933 30.39 -4.73 -15.77
C HIS A 933 30.29 -6.11 -16.45
N GLY A 934 29.08 -6.69 -16.49
CA GLY A 934 28.75 -7.87 -17.30
C GLY A 934 27.74 -8.82 -16.68
N ARG A 935 27.27 -9.82 -17.45
CA ARG A 935 26.24 -10.77 -16.99
C ARG A 935 26.84 -11.97 -16.25
N ARG A 936 26.30 -12.28 -15.06
CA ARG A 936 26.64 -13.37 -14.11
C ARG A 936 27.24 -14.65 -14.76
N ASN A 937 26.61 -15.17 -15.82
CA ASN A 937 26.97 -16.45 -16.44
C ASN A 937 27.87 -16.38 -17.71
N ARG A 938 28.33 -15.20 -18.15
CA ARG A 938 29.12 -15.05 -19.40
C ARG A 938 30.62 -15.01 -19.13
N ALA A 939 31.35 -16.00 -19.64
CA ALA A 939 32.81 -16.06 -19.55
C ALA A 939 33.54 -14.99 -20.41
N SER A 940 32.81 -14.28 -21.27
CA SER A 940 33.30 -13.26 -22.20
C SER A 940 32.84 -11.83 -21.86
N ASN A 941 32.57 -11.56 -20.57
CA ASN A 941 32.31 -10.19 -20.12
C ASN A 941 33.57 -9.31 -20.31
N PRO A 942 33.41 -7.98 -20.48
CA PRO A 942 34.55 -7.06 -20.62
C PRO A 942 35.53 -7.15 -19.43
N GLU A 943 36.82 -6.97 -19.72
CA GLU A 943 37.84 -6.84 -18.67
C GLU A 943 37.64 -5.51 -17.91
N PRO A 944 37.58 -5.51 -16.56
CA PRO A 944 37.37 -4.30 -15.77
C PRO A 944 38.41 -3.17 -15.98
N ARG A 945 38.03 -1.95 -15.56
CA ARG A 945 38.65 -0.65 -15.86
C ARG A 945 38.62 0.26 -14.62
N SER A 946 39.60 1.15 -14.50
CA SER A 946 39.69 2.16 -13.43
C SER A 946 38.52 3.15 -13.51
N LEU A 947 38.26 3.88 -12.40
CA LEU A 947 37.21 4.90 -12.39
C LEU A 947 37.47 5.98 -13.46
N SER A 948 38.73 6.43 -13.56
CA SER A 948 39.24 7.33 -14.60
C SER A 948 38.70 6.98 -16.01
N TRP A 949 38.91 5.74 -16.45
CA TRP A 949 38.42 5.26 -17.76
C TRP A 949 36.89 5.23 -17.88
N TRP A 950 36.17 4.91 -16.79
CA TRP A 950 34.71 4.90 -16.79
C TRP A 950 34.15 6.32 -16.98
N GLN A 951 34.75 7.33 -16.36
CA GLN A 951 34.30 8.72 -16.50
C GLN A 951 34.65 9.29 -17.88
N GLU A 952 35.80 8.93 -18.46
CA GLU A 952 36.15 9.27 -19.85
C GLU A 952 35.23 8.60 -20.88
N SER A 953 35.00 7.30 -20.76
CA SER A 953 34.31 6.49 -21.78
C SER A 953 32.79 6.47 -21.64
N HIS A 954 32.29 6.74 -20.43
CA HIS A 954 30.87 6.67 -20.08
C HIS A 954 30.45 7.88 -19.22
N ALA A 955 30.91 9.09 -19.55
CA ALA A 955 30.59 10.36 -18.86
C ALA A 955 29.09 10.64 -18.61
N HIS A 956 28.20 9.97 -19.36
CA HIS A 956 26.74 10.06 -19.20
C HIS A 956 26.17 9.11 -18.13
N LEU A 957 26.95 8.12 -17.67
CA LEU A 957 26.62 7.18 -16.60
C LEU A 957 27.50 7.38 -15.36
N PHE A 958 28.76 7.78 -15.51
CA PHE A 958 29.72 7.98 -14.44
C PHE A 958 30.38 9.36 -14.59
N ARG A 959 30.11 10.28 -13.67
CA ARG A 959 30.68 11.65 -13.70
C ARG A 959 31.05 12.14 -12.30
N ASP A 960 32.13 12.91 -12.26
CA ASP A 960 32.65 13.64 -11.09
C ASP A 960 32.82 12.82 -9.78
N ASN A 961 32.87 11.49 -9.88
CA ASN A 961 33.13 10.58 -8.77
C ASN A 961 34.61 10.63 -8.36
N LEU A 962 34.87 10.41 -7.07
CA LEU A 962 36.18 10.48 -6.44
C LEU A 962 36.74 9.08 -6.18
N GLU A 963 38.06 8.92 -6.33
CA GLU A 963 38.80 7.67 -6.04
C GLU A 963 39.90 7.97 -5.00
N THR A 964 39.47 8.25 -3.76
CA THR A 964 40.35 8.60 -2.62
C THR A 964 39.77 8.03 -1.32
N ASP A 965 40.62 7.89 -0.30
CA ASP A 965 40.14 7.52 1.05
C ASP A 965 39.21 8.64 1.59
N PRO A 966 38.02 8.31 2.13
CA PRO A 966 37.10 9.29 2.69
C PRO A 966 37.48 9.77 4.09
N VAL A 967 38.46 9.16 4.76
CA VAL A 967 39.03 9.60 6.04
C VAL A 967 37.98 9.77 7.15
N PHE A 968 37.47 8.64 7.64
CA PHE A 968 36.53 8.60 8.76
C PHE A 968 37.18 8.84 10.14
N MET A 969 36.34 9.12 11.13
CA MET A 969 36.71 9.26 12.54
C MET A 969 37.17 7.93 13.15
N ASN A 970 36.37 6.85 13.10
CA ASN A 970 36.80 5.51 13.53
C ASN A 970 36.16 4.35 12.73
N GLU A 971 36.71 4.09 11.56
CA GLU A 971 36.29 3.02 10.65
C GLU A 971 36.37 1.60 11.27
N GLU A 972 37.36 1.34 12.12
CA GLU A 972 37.47 0.04 12.82
C GLU A 972 36.26 -0.20 13.72
N LYS A 973 35.75 0.85 14.38
CA LYS A 973 34.50 0.83 15.17
C LYS A 973 33.21 0.91 14.34
N ARG A 974 33.28 1.02 13.00
CA ARG A 974 32.13 1.32 12.09
C ARG A 974 31.53 2.72 12.25
N ASP A 975 32.27 3.63 12.86
CA ASP A 975 31.95 5.05 12.79
C ASP A 975 32.40 5.63 11.44
N PHE A 976 31.43 6.18 10.73
CA PHE A 976 31.57 6.73 9.38
C PHE A 976 31.33 8.25 9.34
N GLN A 977 31.42 8.94 10.49
CA GLN A 977 31.58 10.40 10.53
C GLN A 977 32.88 10.81 9.84
N LEU A 978 32.85 11.93 9.12
CA LEU A 978 34.01 12.47 8.41
C LEU A 978 34.95 13.18 9.40
N ARG A 979 36.27 12.91 9.31
CA ARG A 979 37.26 13.63 10.11
C ARG A 979 37.61 14.98 9.49
N GLU A 980 38.04 15.94 10.32
CA GLU A 980 38.63 17.19 9.86
C GLU A 980 39.68 16.94 8.75
N GLY A 981 39.56 17.68 7.65
CA GLY A 981 40.43 17.53 6.48
C GLY A 981 40.11 16.32 5.59
N SER A 982 38.99 15.63 5.81
CA SER A 982 38.47 14.63 4.87
C SER A 982 38.19 15.27 3.49
N PRO A 983 38.54 14.60 2.38
CA PRO A 983 38.25 15.08 1.02
C PRO A 983 36.77 14.92 0.61
N MET A 984 35.90 14.46 1.52
CA MET A 984 34.46 14.34 1.31
C MET A 984 33.67 15.57 1.80
N ILE A 985 34.32 16.44 2.59
CA ILE A 985 33.72 17.66 3.16
C ILE A 985 33.56 18.71 2.05
N ASP A 986 32.41 19.38 1.99
CA ASP A 986 32.05 20.36 0.95
C ASP A 986 32.14 19.80 -0.50
N ALA A 987 32.21 18.48 -0.66
CA ALA A 987 32.52 17.82 -1.94
C ALA A 987 31.29 17.26 -2.67
N GLY A 988 30.12 17.22 -2.03
CA GLY A 988 28.89 16.67 -2.55
C GLY A 988 28.22 17.56 -3.61
N ALA A 989 27.46 16.94 -4.50
CA ALA A 989 26.64 17.62 -5.47
C ALA A 989 25.27 17.97 -4.86
N TYR A 990 24.76 19.17 -5.15
CA TYR A 990 23.36 19.51 -4.91
C TYR A 990 22.42 18.46 -5.54
N LEU A 991 21.33 18.16 -4.86
CA LEU A 991 20.43 17.06 -5.22
C LEU A 991 19.69 17.38 -6.52
N THR A 992 19.12 18.59 -6.59
CA THR A 992 18.42 19.14 -7.76
C THR A 992 18.81 20.61 -7.97
N ARG A 993 18.24 21.28 -8.98
CA ARG A 993 18.40 22.72 -9.22
C ARG A 993 17.05 23.40 -9.47
N THR A 994 16.96 24.69 -9.21
CA THR A 994 15.80 25.53 -9.52
C THR A 994 15.68 25.83 -11.03
N THR A 995 14.48 25.90 -11.58
CA THR A 995 14.29 26.05 -13.05
C THR A 995 14.26 27.49 -13.57
N GLY A 996 14.18 28.50 -12.70
CA GLY A 996 14.19 29.93 -13.06
C GLY A 996 14.39 30.83 -11.84
N ASP A 997 14.57 32.14 -12.05
CA ASP A 997 14.63 33.13 -10.97
C ASP A 997 13.26 33.26 -10.27
N GLY A 998 13.21 33.47 -8.95
CA GLY A 998 11.94 33.61 -8.24
C GLY A 998 12.04 33.92 -6.74
N GLN A 999 10.88 34.09 -6.10
CA GLN A 999 10.71 34.26 -4.66
C GLN A 999 9.32 33.78 -4.22
N GLY A 1000 9.16 33.40 -2.96
CA GLY A 1000 7.91 32.92 -2.37
C GLY A 1000 8.04 31.52 -1.75
N ALA A 1001 6.90 30.90 -1.43
CA ALA A 1001 6.85 29.55 -0.84
C ALA A 1001 6.79 28.40 -1.87
N ARG A 1002 6.60 28.69 -3.15
CA ARG A 1002 6.55 27.68 -4.24
C ARG A 1002 7.87 27.67 -5.01
N LEU A 1003 8.70 26.65 -4.76
CA LEU A 1003 10.04 26.51 -5.32
C LEU A 1003 10.05 25.48 -6.48
N PRO A 1004 10.08 25.92 -7.76
CA PRO A 1004 10.12 25.00 -8.90
C PRO A 1004 11.54 24.50 -9.16
N VAL A 1005 11.69 23.18 -9.31
CA VAL A 1005 12.98 22.49 -9.45
C VAL A 1005 13.00 21.54 -10.66
N GLU A 1006 14.18 21.05 -11.04
CA GLU A 1006 14.36 20.09 -12.14
C GLU A 1006 13.83 18.69 -11.80
N ASP A 1007 13.78 18.35 -10.51
CA ASP A 1007 13.46 17.02 -9.98
C ASP A 1007 13.12 17.10 -8.49
N VAL A 1008 11.90 16.73 -8.09
CA VAL A 1008 11.46 16.67 -6.68
C VAL A 1008 11.64 15.29 -6.04
N GLY A 1009 11.99 14.25 -6.79
CA GLY A 1009 12.07 12.86 -6.33
C GLY A 1009 13.14 12.56 -5.27
N TYR A 1010 13.94 13.55 -4.89
CA TYR A 1010 14.92 13.47 -3.79
C TYR A 1010 14.30 13.72 -2.40
N PHE A 1011 13.09 14.27 -2.33
CA PHE A 1011 12.53 14.85 -1.11
C PHE A 1011 11.28 14.16 -0.58
N CYS A 1012 11.00 14.39 0.70
CA CYS A 1012 9.83 13.94 1.44
C CYS A 1012 9.10 15.13 2.08
N ASP A 1013 7.76 15.13 2.04
CA ASP A 1013 6.89 16.11 2.71
C ASP A 1013 6.31 15.58 4.05
N GLY A 1014 6.83 14.46 4.56
CA GLY A 1014 6.26 13.72 5.69
C GLY A 1014 5.13 12.77 5.28
N PHE A 1015 4.78 12.73 3.98
CA PHE A 1015 3.85 11.78 3.38
C PHE A 1015 2.46 11.75 4.03
N GLY A 1016 2.04 12.84 4.67
CA GLY A 1016 0.77 12.94 5.40
C GLY A 1016 0.62 11.96 6.55
N ILE A 1017 1.72 11.39 7.05
CA ILE A 1017 1.71 10.47 8.19
C ILE A 1017 1.53 11.31 9.48
N PRO A 1018 0.57 10.99 10.37
CA PRO A 1018 0.31 11.80 11.56
C PRO A 1018 1.55 12.01 12.43
N GLY A 1019 1.92 13.29 12.63
CA GLY A 1019 3.09 13.71 13.40
C GLY A 1019 4.41 13.75 12.62
N GLU A 1020 4.42 13.35 11.34
CA GLU A 1020 5.61 13.47 10.50
C GLU A 1020 5.78 14.87 9.91
N LYS A 1021 7.04 15.25 9.71
CA LYS A 1021 7.47 16.53 9.15
C LYS A 1021 8.22 16.27 7.84
N GLY A 1022 8.03 17.10 6.83
CA GLY A 1022 8.86 17.05 5.62
C GLY A 1022 10.29 17.57 5.83
N ASP A 1023 11.10 17.41 4.79
CA ASP A 1023 12.53 17.70 4.79
C ASP A 1023 12.83 19.18 5.02
N LEU A 1024 13.89 19.47 5.78
CA LEU A 1024 14.53 20.79 5.76
C LEU A 1024 15.48 20.85 4.56
N ILE A 1025 15.29 21.84 3.70
CA ILE A 1025 16.13 22.13 2.54
C ILE A 1025 16.90 23.44 2.69
N ARG A 1026 17.99 23.56 1.93
CA ARG A 1026 18.85 24.75 1.84
C ARG A 1026 19.25 24.99 0.39
N LEU A 1027 19.34 26.27 0.00
CA LEU A 1027 19.76 26.69 -1.35
C LEU A 1027 21.27 26.96 -1.41
N GLU A 1028 21.88 26.66 -2.56
CA GLU A 1028 23.29 26.92 -2.88
C GLU A 1028 23.68 28.38 -2.58
N GLY A 1029 24.43 28.57 -1.48
CA GLY A 1029 24.92 29.87 -1.02
C GLY A 1029 23.93 30.76 -0.25
N ASP A 1030 22.75 30.25 0.15
CA ASP A 1030 21.92 30.86 1.19
C ASP A 1030 22.27 30.23 2.57
N HIS A 1031 21.89 30.90 3.66
CA HIS A 1031 21.95 30.37 5.02
C HIS A 1031 20.56 30.11 5.64
N ARG A 1032 19.49 30.58 4.99
CA ARG A 1032 18.12 30.21 5.34
C ARG A 1032 17.87 28.75 4.99
N VAL A 1033 17.13 28.09 5.87
CA VAL A 1033 16.50 26.79 5.61
C VAL A 1033 15.00 27.00 5.45
N ALA A 1034 14.34 26.11 4.73
CA ALA A 1034 12.89 26.01 4.70
C ALA A 1034 12.47 24.54 4.79
N ARG A 1035 11.30 24.27 5.37
CA ARG A 1035 10.74 22.91 5.41
C ARG A 1035 9.81 22.71 4.23
N ILE A 1036 9.92 21.56 3.56
CA ILE A 1036 8.93 21.12 2.59
C ILE A 1036 7.66 20.70 3.35
N VAL A 1037 6.53 21.30 3.01
CA VAL A 1037 5.20 20.97 3.55
C VAL A 1037 4.40 20.11 2.58
N ARG A 1038 4.67 20.22 1.27
CA ARG A 1038 4.04 19.40 0.22
C ARG A 1038 4.90 19.33 -1.04
N ILE A 1039 4.80 18.25 -1.79
CA ILE A 1039 5.46 18.08 -3.10
C ILE A 1039 4.42 17.96 -4.23
N ASP A 1040 4.55 18.80 -5.26
CA ASP A 1040 3.91 18.60 -6.57
C ASP A 1040 4.86 17.75 -7.44
N TYR A 1041 4.55 16.46 -7.53
CA TYR A 1041 5.31 15.49 -8.32
C TYR A 1041 5.09 15.62 -9.84
N SER A 1042 4.08 16.37 -10.30
CA SER A 1042 3.79 16.48 -11.74
C SER A 1042 4.37 17.75 -12.37
N HIS A 1043 4.49 18.83 -11.59
CA HIS A 1043 5.13 20.10 -11.98
C HIS A 1043 6.53 20.30 -11.38
N ASN A 1044 7.10 19.29 -10.71
CA ASN A 1044 8.36 19.36 -9.97
C ASN A 1044 8.47 20.63 -9.10
N THR A 1045 7.46 20.89 -8.26
CA THR A 1045 7.42 22.07 -7.39
C THR A 1045 7.34 21.67 -5.92
N LEU A 1046 8.15 22.31 -5.09
CA LEU A 1046 8.16 22.16 -3.63
C LEU A 1046 7.34 23.30 -3.01
N LEU A 1047 6.40 22.98 -2.12
CA LEU A 1047 5.71 23.96 -1.28
C LEU A 1047 6.40 24.01 0.10
N LEU A 1048 6.75 25.22 0.54
CA LEU A 1048 7.59 25.47 1.71
C LEU A 1048 6.82 26.10 2.88
N ASP A 1049 7.34 25.92 4.09
CA ASP A 1049 6.81 26.54 5.33
C ASP A 1049 7.06 28.06 5.42
N GLN A 1050 8.00 28.57 4.63
CA GLN A 1050 8.39 29.97 4.59
C GLN A 1050 8.90 30.38 3.19
N GLU A 1051 8.91 31.68 2.92
CA GLU A 1051 9.37 32.20 1.63
C GLU A 1051 10.90 32.20 1.48
N LEU A 1052 11.37 31.65 0.35
CA LEU A 1052 12.75 31.78 -0.09
C LEU A 1052 12.87 32.75 -1.28
N SER A 1053 14.10 32.97 -1.72
CA SER A 1053 14.40 33.80 -2.90
C SER A 1053 15.59 33.15 -3.62
N TRP A 1054 15.46 32.90 -4.92
CA TRP A 1054 16.38 32.04 -5.67
C TRP A 1054 16.66 32.56 -7.08
N ARG A 1055 17.75 32.09 -7.66
CA ARG A 1055 18.14 32.31 -9.06
C ARG A 1055 17.93 31.03 -9.87
N GLY A 1056 17.70 31.13 -11.18
CA GLY A 1056 17.65 29.99 -12.07
C GLY A 1056 18.95 29.18 -12.06
N GLY A 1057 18.83 27.84 -12.07
CA GLY A 1057 19.96 26.92 -11.98
C GLY A 1057 20.65 26.83 -10.60
N GLN A 1058 20.16 27.51 -9.56
CA GLN A 1058 20.71 27.42 -8.21
C GLN A 1058 20.48 26.02 -7.61
N GLY A 1059 21.51 25.45 -7.00
CA GLY A 1059 21.46 24.14 -6.36
C GLY A 1059 20.52 24.10 -5.16
N VAL A 1060 19.84 22.97 -4.99
CA VAL A 1060 18.97 22.68 -3.84
C VAL A 1060 19.41 21.35 -3.23
N ALA A 1061 19.54 21.32 -1.91
CA ALA A 1061 19.87 20.13 -1.14
C ALA A 1061 19.03 20.07 0.14
N LEU A 1062 19.11 18.94 0.85
CA LEU A 1062 18.76 18.90 2.28
C LEU A 1062 19.64 19.89 3.05
N ASN A 1063 19.22 20.28 4.25
CA ASN A 1063 20.03 21.17 5.09
C ASN A 1063 21.43 20.58 5.34
N TYR A 1064 22.44 21.41 5.08
CA TYR A 1064 23.85 21.03 5.02
C TYR A 1064 24.72 22.08 5.73
N VAL A 1065 25.93 21.72 6.15
CA VAL A 1065 26.89 22.59 6.83
C VAL A 1065 27.98 23.05 5.85
N GLY A 1066 28.59 24.22 6.08
CA GLY A 1066 29.61 24.74 5.17
C GLY A 1066 29.06 25.35 3.87
N HIS A 1067 29.77 25.10 2.77
CA HIS A 1067 29.60 25.66 1.43
C HIS A 1067 28.77 24.78 0.49
N ALA A 1068 28.86 23.45 0.60
CA ALA A 1068 28.08 22.46 -0.15
C ALA A 1068 27.80 21.21 0.72
N PRO A 1069 26.84 20.33 0.34
CA PRO A 1069 26.62 19.07 1.05
C PRO A 1069 27.84 18.15 1.01
N ASP A 1070 27.91 17.21 1.94
CA ASP A 1070 29.00 16.23 2.01
C ASP A 1070 28.77 14.97 1.17
N ILE A 1071 29.83 14.17 0.97
CA ILE A 1071 29.75 12.81 0.43
C ILE A 1071 29.84 11.82 1.58
N GLY A 1072 28.74 11.13 1.90
CA GLY A 1072 28.68 10.17 3.01
C GLY A 1072 27.30 10.13 3.66
N ALA A 1073 27.18 9.42 4.79
CA ALA A 1073 25.91 9.34 5.54
C ALA A 1073 25.71 10.45 6.58
N PHE A 1074 26.70 11.33 6.72
CA PHE A 1074 26.79 12.37 7.74
C PHE A 1074 27.34 13.67 7.12
N GLU A 1075 26.92 14.79 7.68
CA GLU A 1075 27.47 16.13 7.40
C GLU A 1075 28.55 16.47 8.44
N TYR A 1076 29.62 17.13 8.03
CA TYR A 1076 30.74 17.54 8.87
C TYR A 1076 30.41 18.74 9.75
N LEU A 1077 30.89 18.73 11.00
CA LEU A 1077 30.64 19.77 12.01
C LEU A 1077 31.94 20.52 12.36
N PRO A 1078 32.20 21.72 11.78
CA PRO A 1078 33.47 22.44 11.93
C PRO A 1078 33.71 23.06 13.31
N ASP A 1079 32.69 23.10 14.17
CA ASP A 1079 32.82 23.53 15.57
C ASP A 1079 33.47 22.44 16.45
N GLY A 1080 33.66 21.23 15.92
CA GLY A 1080 34.11 20.06 16.68
C GLY A 1080 33.04 19.55 17.66
N HIS A 1081 31.85 20.16 17.68
CA HIS A 1081 30.76 19.84 18.57
C HIS A 1081 29.88 18.74 17.96
N TRP A 1082 30.53 17.63 17.61
CA TRP A 1082 29.86 16.37 17.37
C TRP A 1082 29.08 15.93 18.62
N PRO A 1083 27.93 15.26 18.47
CA PRO A 1083 27.42 14.43 19.55
C PRO A 1083 28.52 13.43 19.98
N PRO A 1084 28.63 13.08 21.25
CA PRO A 1084 29.52 12.02 21.68
C PRO A 1084 28.90 10.66 21.35
N VAL A 1085 29.62 9.76 20.68
CA VAL A 1085 29.12 8.44 20.33
C VAL A 1085 28.78 7.66 21.61
N ALA A 1086 27.50 7.42 21.86
CA ALA A 1086 27.02 6.61 22.98
C ALA A 1086 27.09 5.11 22.62
N SER A 1087 27.84 4.33 23.41
CA SER A 1087 27.94 2.87 23.24
C SER A 1087 28.47 2.19 24.49
N PHE A 1088 27.77 1.15 24.95
CA PHE A 1088 28.15 0.35 26.12
C PHE A 1088 27.92 -1.15 25.93
N THR A 1089 28.53 -1.95 26.80
CA THR A 1089 28.22 -3.37 27.01
C THR A 1089 27.71 -3.62 28.44
N ILE A 1090 27.16 -4.82 28.67
CA ILE A 1090 26.56 -5.23 29.95
C ILE A 1090 27.22 -6.54 30.35
N ASN A 1091 27.77 -6.58 31.57
CA ASN A 1091 28.61 -7.64 32.11
C ASN A 1091 28.00 -8.19 33.42
N PRO A 1092 27.04 -9.14 33.35
CA PRO A 1092 26.43 -9.76 34.52
C PRO A 1092 27.43 -10.55 35.36
N GLN A 1093 27.38 -10.40 36.68
CA GLN A 1093 28.31 -11.07 37.60
C GLN A 1093 27.78 -12.47 38.02
N PRO A 1094 28.47 -13.59 37.69
CA PRO A 1094 27.95 -14.93 37.97
C PRO A 1094 27.71 -15.20 39.46
N ASP A 1095 28.61 -14.72 40.32
CA ASP A 1095 28.55 -14.89 41.78
C ASP A 1095 27.63 -13.87 42.47
N LYS A 1096 27.09 -12.90 41.72
CA LYS A 1096 26.23 -11.82 42.23
C LYS A 1096 25.06 -11.54 41.25
N PRO A 1097 24.03 -12.39 41.18
CA PRO A 1097 22.99 -12.30 40.14
C PRO A 1097 22.15 -11.01 40.16
N LEU A 1098 22.20 -10.21 41.24
CA LEU A 1098 21.57 -8.88 41.34
C LEU A 1098 22.50 -7.69 41.02
N GLU A 1099 23.82 -7.91 40.92
CA GLU A 1099 24.83 -6.86 40.69
C GLU A 1099 25.43 -7.01 39.29
N ILE A 1100 25.42 -5.91 38.52
CA ILE A 1100 25.71 -5.93 37.10
C ILE A 1100 26.70 -4.81 36.79
N GLU A 1101 27.80 -5.15 36.12
CA GLU A 1101 28.77 -4.18 35.62
C GLU A 1101 28.35 -3.70 34.22
N PHE A 1102 28.47 -2.40 33.97
CA PHE A 1102 28.20 -1.75 32.70
C PHE A 1102 29.45 -1.02 32.22
N ASP A 1103 29.82 -1.24 30.97
CA ASP A 1103 31.06 -0.72 30.38
C ASP A 1103 30.74 0.16 29.18
N ALA A 1104 30.75 1.48 29.40
CA ALA A 1104 30.63 2.49 28.34
C ALA A 1104 31.96 2.87 27.69
N GLY A 1105 33.04 2.10 27.87
CA GLY A 1105 34.38 2.37 27.32
C GLY A 1105 34.45 2.26 25.79
N SER A 1106 33.39 1.74 25.16
CA SER A 1106 33.17 1.85 23.71
C SER A 1106 32.70 3.24 23.27
N SER A 1107 32.09 4.03 24.15
CA SER A 1107 31.70 5.43 23.91
C SER A 1107 32.93 6.34 23.78
N TYR A 1108 32.79 7.44 23.04
CA TYR A 1108 33.82 8.47 22.91
C TYR A 1108 33.20 9.76 22.35
N ASP A 1109 33.71 10.92 22.77
CA ASP A 1109 33.47 12.14 22.02
C ASP A 1109 34.41 12.15 20.79
N PRO A 1110 33.91 12.41 19.56
CA PRO A 1110 34.76 12.49 18.36
C PRO A 1110 35.89 13.53 18.45
N SER A 1111 35.72 14.63 19.18
CA SER A 1111 36.79 15.61 19.47
C SER A 1111 37.85 15.10 20.47
N GLY A 1112 37.64 13.94 21.09
CA GLY A 1112 38.48 13.40 22.17
C GLY A 1112 38.21 14.03 23.55
N SER A 1113 37.09 14.75 23.70
CA SER A 1113 36.68 15.37 24.96
C SER A 1113 36.37 14.36 26.08
N ALA A 1114 36.52 14.81 27.32
CA ALA A 1114 36.11 14.04 28.50
C ALA A 1114 34.60 13.82 28.50
N LEU A 1115 34.18 12.57 28.78
CA LEU A 1115 32.78 12.16 28.81
C LEU A 1115 32.19 12.14 30.23
N ARG A 1116 30.97 12.65 30.30
CA ARG A 1116 30.03 12.52 31.41
C ARG A 1116 28.95 11.50 31.00
N TYR A 1117 28.91 10.39 31.71
CA TYR A 1117 28.01 9.26 31.48
C TYR A 1117 26.83 9.40 32.44
N ASP A 1118 25.63 9.68 31.93
CA ASP A 1118 24.39 9.64 32.72
C ASP A 1118 23.69 8.31 32.49
N TRP A 1119 23.56 7.52 33.54
CA TRP A 1119 22.91 6.21 33.50
C TRP A 1119 21.53 6.31 34.14
N ASP A 1120 20.46 6.10 33.37
CA ASP A 1120 19.18 5.64 33.91
C ASP A 1120 19.16 4.11 33.86
N PHE A 1121 19.07 3.47 35.02
CA PHE A 1121 19.08 2.01 35.10
C PHE A 1121 17.72 1.35 34.86
N GLY A 1122 16.65 2.11 34.64
CA GLY A 1122 15.32 1.52 34.40
C GLY A 1122 14.73 0.79 35.61
N ASP A 1123 15.16 1.15 36.83
CA ASP A 1123 14.53 0.76 38.11
C ASP A 1123 14.16 1.97 38.98
N GLY A 1124 14.30 3.19 38.43
CA GLY A 1124 14.19 4.47 39.14
C GLY A 1124 15.53 5.04 39.63
N THR A 1125 16.63 4.26 39.58
CA THR A 1125 17.97 4.73 39.91
C THR A 1125 18.59 5.46 38.73
N ARG A 1126 18.99 6.72 38.93
CA ARG A 1126 19.83 7.48 37.98
C ARG A 1126 21.18 7.81 38.63
N ILE A 1127 22.29 7.55 37.93
CA ILE A 1127 23.65 7.85 38.39
C ILE A 1127 24.47 8.47 37.26
N THR A 1128 24.90 9.71 37.46
CA THR A 1128 25.93 10.33 36.61
C THR A 1128 27.33 10.06 37.15
N GLN A 1129 28.29 9.77 36.27
CA GLN A 1129 29.72 9.74 36.60
C GLN A 1129 30.62 10.07 35.40
N ASN A 1130 31.90 10.36 35.66
CA ASN A 1130 32.90 10.68 34.63
C ASN A 1130 33.77 9.46 34.26
N THR A 1131 33.33 8.26 34.62
CA THR A 1131 33.98 6.97 34.31
C THR A 1131 33.07 6.10 33.45
N PRO A 1132 33.61 5.33 32.49
CA PRO A 1132 32.79 4.45 31.65
C PRO A 1132 32.26 3.21 32.39
N GLN A 1133 32.92 2.79 33.47
CA GLN A 1133 32.61 1.56 34.21
C GLN A 1133 31.71 1.85 35.42
N ILE A 1134 30.55 1.21 35.55
CA ILE A 1134 29.71 1.29 36.76
C ILE A 1134 29.15 -0.09 37.13
N ALA A 1135 29.10 -0.41 38.42
CA ALA A 1135 28.34 -1.53 38.95
C ALA A 1135 27.04 -1.01 39.56
N HIS A 1136 25.88 -1.53 39.15
CA HIS A 1136 24.59 -1.27 39.78
C HIS A 1136 23.99 -2.55 40.36
N ALA A 1137 23.38 -2.43 41.54
CA ALA A 1137 22.82 -3.53 42.32
C ALA A 1137 21.31 -3.35 42.43
N TYR A 1138 20.57 -4.12 41.63
CA TYR A 1138 19.14 -3.98 41.48
C TYR A 1138 18.40 -4.63 42.65
N ALA A 1139 17.43 -3.91 43.23
CA ALA A 1139 16.70 -4.38 44.41
C ALA A 1139 15.81 -5.61 44.15
N ARG A 1140 15.50 -5.92 42.88
CA ARG A 1140 14.70 -7.07 42.45
C ARG A 1140 15.20 -7.61 41.11
N PRO A 1141 15.03 -8.91 40.83
CA PRO A 1141 15.30 -9.48 39.51
C PRO A 1141 14.18 -9.12 38.53
N GLY A 1142 14.50 -8.47 37.41
CA GLY A 1142 13.52 -8.00 36.42
C GLY A 1142 14.12 -7.77 35.03
N ILE A 1143 13.29 -7.28 34.10
CA ILE A 1143 13.78 -6.57 32.91
C ILE A 1143 14.14 -5.16 33.34
N HIS A 1144 15.27 -4.67 32.87
CA HIS A 1144 15.60 -3.25 32.95
C HIS A 1144 16.08 -2.76 31.58
N THR A 1145 15.56 -1.61 31.16
CA THR A 1145 16.06 -0.85 30.01
C THR A 1145 16.96 0.23 30.55
N ILE A 1146 18.25 0.13 30.29
CA ILE A 1146 19.22 1.15 30.64
C ILE A 1146 19.30 2.13 29.48
N THR A 1147 19.10 3.40 29.77
CA THR A 1147 19.47 4.50 28.88
C THR A 1147 20.78 5.08 29.38
N LEU A 1148 21.83 4.97 28.57
CA LEU A 1148 23.05 5.72 28.73
C LEU A 1148 22.94 6.98 27.87
N SER A 1149 22.80 8.14 28.52
CA SER A 1149 22.94 9.45 27.88
C SER A 1149 24.39 9.90 28.05
N VAL A 1150 25.14 9.98 26.94
CA VAL A 1150 26.52 10.48 26.95
C VAL A 1150 26.50 11.98 26.64
N THR A 1151 27.26 12.74 27.42
CA THR A 1151 27.50 14.18 27.21
C THR A 1151 29.00 14.45 27.33
N SER A 1152 29.53 15.48 26.66
CA SER A 1152 30.91 15.92 26.86
C SER A 1152 30.98 17.34 27.41
N GLU A 1153 32.13 17.69 28.00
CA GLU A 1153 32.37 19.03 28.53
C GLU A 1153 32.39 20.12 27.43
N GLN A 1154 32.57 19.75 26.17
CA GLN A 1154 32.47 20.66 25.03
C GLN A 1154 31.06 20.72 24.41
N THR A 1155 30.23 19.68 24.58
CA THR A 1155 28.88 19.59 24.01
C THR A 1155 27.74 19.36 25.02
N PRO A 1156 27.57 20.18 26.08
CA PRO A 1156 26.55 19.93 27.11
C PRO A 1156 25.08 19.89 26.61
N SER A 1157 24.81 20.41 25.42
CA SER A 1157 23.48 20.46 24.79
C SER A 1157 23.32 19.52 23.59
N ARG A 1158 24.27 18.62 23.34
CA ARG A 1158 24.20 17.59 22.29
C ARG A 1158 24.54 16.24 22.94
N ASN A 1159 23.60 15.65 23.66
CA ASN A 1159 23.71 14.27 24.11
C ASN A 1159 23.53 13.30 22.93
N ALA A 1160 24.18 12.13 23.00
CA ALA A 1160 23.70 10.96 22.28
C ALA A 1160 23.27 9.90 23.30
N GLU A 1161 22.35 9.03 22.89
CA GLU A 1161 21.75 8.04 23.79
C GLU A 1161 21.88 6.63 23.22
N ALA A 1162 22.36 5.70 24.04
CA ALA A 1162 22.31 4.28 23.77
C ALA A 1162 21.32 3.64 24.74
N ALA A 1163 20.34 2.89 24.21
CA ALA A 1163 19.38 2.15 25.02
C ALA A 1163 19.65 0.64 24.91
N ARG A 1164 19.72 -0.07 26.03
CA ARG A 1164 19.78 -1.54 26.05
C ARG A 1164 18.85 -2.13 27.10
N THR A 1165 18.10 -3.14 26.69
CA THR A 1165 17.24 -3.92 27.57
C THR A 1165 17.90 -5.26 27.93
N PHE A 1166 18.02 -5.56 29.21
CA PHE A 1166 18.61 -6.81 29.73
C PHE A 1166 17.82 -7.33 30.95
N ARG A 1167 18.27 -8.45 31.55
CA ARG A 1167 17.72 -8.98 32.82
C ARG A 1167 18.76 -9.08 33.92
N VAL A 1168 18.31 -8.75 35.11
CA VAL A 1168 18.91 -9.10 36.39
C VAL A 1168 18.43 -10.48 36.85
N GLY A 1169 19.35 -11.36 37.20
CA GLY A 1169 19.07 -12.78 37.47
C GLY A 1169 18.47 -13.04 38.86
N ARG A 1170 17.81 -14.19 39.02
CA ARG A 1170 17.71 -14.85 40.33
C ARG A 1170 18.93 -15.77 40.51
N PRO A 1171 19.39 -16.03 41.74
CA PRO A 1171 20.34 -17.11 41.99
C PRO A 1171 19.77 -18.45 41.50
N GLU A 1172 20.46 -19.13 40.59
CA GLU A 1172 20.09 -20.50 40.22
C GLU A 1172 20.63 -21.49 41.26
N LEU A 1173 19.74 -22.31 41.82
CA LEU A 1173 20.10 -23.31 42.83
C LEU A 1173 20.65 -24.57 42.14
N ILE A 1174 21.96 -24.57 41.85
CA ILE A 1174 22.64 -25.75 41.29
C ILE A 1174 22.70 -26.85 42.34
N VAL A 1175 21.99 -27.96 42.10
CA VAL A 1175 22.07 -29.19 42.90
C VAL A 1175 22.76 -30.26 42.06
N GLU A 1176 24.01 -30.56 42.43
CA GLU A 1176 24.83 -31.59 41.77
C GLU A 1176 24.19 -33.00 41.90
N PRO A 1177 24.04 -33.79 40.83
CA PRO A 1177 23.25 -35.04 40.86
C PRO A 1177 23.85 -36.23 41.63
N THR A 1178 24.95 -36.03 42.37
CA THR A 1178 25.88 -37.11 42.74
C THR A 1178 25.68 -37.74 44.13
N GLN A 1179 24.71 -37.30 44.93
CA GLN A 1179 24.42 -37.85 46.27
C GLN A 1179 22.91 -38.05 46.52
N LEU A 1180 22.32 -39.08 45.89
CA LEU A 1180 20.99 -39.61 46.22
C LEU A 1180 21.08 -41.10 46.60
N GLU A 1181 21.26 -41.39 47.89
CA GLU A 1181 21.16 -42.75 48.41
C GLU A 1181 19.70 -43.12 48.72
N PHE A 1182 19.23 -44.23 48.16
CA PHE A 1182 17.89 -44.78 48.41
C PHE A 1182 17.95 -45.90 49.46
N GLY A 1183 17.39 -45.65 50.65
CA GLY A 1183 17.24 -46.64 51.70
C GLY A 1183 16.17 -47.72 51.37
N PRO A 1184 16.36 -48.99 51.75
CA PRO A 1184 15.50 -50.09 51.31
C PRO A 1184 14.26 -50.29 52.20
N SER A 1185 13.22 -49.47 52.03
CA SER A 1185 11.86 -49.81 52.49
C SER A 1185 10.77 -49.12 51.67
N LEU A 1186 10.01 -49.91 50.90
CA LEU A 1186 8.80 -49.45 50.20
C LEU A 1186 7.59 -49.50 51.14
N ASN A 1187 7.19 -48.34 51.66
CA ASN A 1187 5.80 -47.84 51.79
C ASN A 1187 5.84 -46.55 52.64
N GLU A 1188 5.28 -45.46 52.11
CA GLU A 1188 5.14 -44.14 52.77
C GLU A 1188 6.42 -43.58 53.42
N GLY A 1189 7.33 -43.05 52.58
CA GLY A 1189 8.52 -42.32 53.02
C GLY A 1189 8.49 -40.84 52.62
N ILE A 1190 8.74 -39.94 53.58
CA ILE A 1190 8.92 -38.50 53.33
C ILE A 1190 10.36 -38.25 52.86
N LEU A 1191 10.54 -37.68 51.67
CA LEU A 1191 11.86 -37.27 51.21
C LEU A 1191 12.24 -35.95 51.90
N THR A 1192 13.36 -35.98 52.64
CA THR A 1192 13.84 -34.86 53.45
C THR A 1192 15.14 -34.31 52.87
N ILE A 1193 15.08 -33.17 52.18
CA ILE A 1193 16.25 -32.52 51.58
C ILE A 1193 16.78 -31.45 52.54
N ARG A 1194 18.01 -31.62 53.05
CA ARG A 1194 18.66 -30.62 53.91
C ARG A 1194 19.36 -29.56 53.07
N ASN A 1195 18.98 -28.30 53.25
CA ASN A 1195 19.76 -27.16 52.77
C ASN A 1195 20.78 -26.73 53.86
N HIS A 1196 22.00 -26.39 53.46
CA HIS A 1196 23.00 -25.75 54.33
C HIS A 1196 23.00 -24.23 54.09
N GLY A 1197 21.89 -23.59 54.44
CA GLY A 1197 21.69 -22.15 54.31
C GLY A 1197 20.33 -21.73 54.86
N GLU A 1198 19.26 -22.04 54.13
CA GLU A 1198 17.90 -21.61 54.45
C GLU A 1198 16.88 -22.75 54.32
N GLY A 1199 16.18 -23.05 55.41
CA GLY A 1199 14.98 -23.89 55.43
C GLY A 1199 15.17 -25.40 55.19
N LEU A 1200 14.11 -26.14 55.52
CA LEU A 1200 13.96 -27.57 55.24
C LEU A 1200 12.69 -27.75 54.42
N LEU A 1201 12.79 -28.37 53.24
CA LEU A 1201 11.65 -28.66 52.37
C LEU A 1201 11.36 -30.16 52.41
N ALA A 1202 10.15 -30.50 52.86
CA ALA A 1202 9.61 -31.85 52.89
C ALA A 1202 8.66 -32.07 51.71
N TYR A 1203 8.76 -33.24 51.07
CA TYR A 1203 7.90 -33.64 49.96
C TYR A 1203 7.19 -34.95 50.27
N HIS A 1204 5.91 -35.03 49.94
CA HIS A 1204 5.15 -36.27 50.03
C HIS A 1204 5.26 -37.05 48.72
N LEU A 1205 5.54 -38.35 48.83
CA LEU A 1205 5.59 -39.27 47.70
C LEU A 1205 4.29 -40.07 47.63
N SER A 1206 3.70 -40.14 46.44
CA SER A 1206 2.64 -41.09 46.11
C SER A 1206 2.93 -41.72 44.75
N SER A 1207 2.60 -43.01 44.61
CA SER A 1207 2.89 -43.79 43.41
C SER A 1207 1.62 -44.40 42.81
N SER A 1208 1.58 -44.41 41.49
CA SER A 1208 0.85 -45.42 40.71
C SER A 1208 1.83 -46.05 39.71
N GLU A 1209 1.51 -47.20 39.12
CA GLU A 1209 2.46 -48.01 38.34
C GLU A 1209 3.04 -47.36 37.06
N THR A 1210 2.69 -46.09 36.77
CA THR A 1210 3.15 -45.38 35.56
C THR A 1210 3.76 -43.99 35.80
N TRP A 1211 3.70 -43.43 37.02
CA TRP A 1211 4.32 -42.12 37.32
C TRP A 1211 4.50 -41.86 38.82
N LEU A 1212 5.56 -41.10 39.14
CA LEU A 1212 5.82 -40.52 40.45
C LEU A 1212 5.24 -39.11 40.51
N LYS A 1213 4.41 -38.81 41.51
CA LYS A 1213 3.88 -37.47 41.75
C LYS A 1213 4.53 -36.85 42.99
N LEU A 1214 5.18 -35.70 42.80
CA LEU A 1214 5.75 -34.86 43.84
C LEU A 1214 4.77 -33.71 44.11
N ASP A 1215 3.92 -33.88 45.12
CA ASP A 1215 3.05 -32.80 45.59
C ASP A 1215 3.76 -31.98 46.66
N ARG A 1216 3.89 -30.67 46.40
CA ARG A 1216 4.33 -29.69 47.41
C ARG A 1216 3.20 -29.52 48.41
N VAL A 1217 3.46 -29.83 49.69
CA VAL A 1217 2.50 -29.58 50.77
C VAL A 1217 2.22 -28.07 50.84
N SER A 1218 0.93 -27.70 50.88
CA SER A 1218 0.49 -26.31 50.79
C SER A 1218 0.55 -25.60 52.14
N GLY A 1219 1.30 -24.49 52.21
CA GLY A 1219 1.23 -23.50 53.28
C GLY A 1219 2.50 -23.37 54.14
N THR A 1220 3.01 -22.14 54.20
CA THR A 1220 4.05 -21.63 55.13
C THR A 1220 5.45 -22.28 55.11
N LEU A 1221 6.46 -21.42 55.24
CA LEU A 1221 7.74 -21.81 55.87
C LEU A 1221 7.45 -22.13 57.33
N MET A 1222 7.88 -23.29 57.83
CA MET A 1222 7.84 -23.57 59.26
C MET A 1222 9.02 -22.89 59.96
N ASP A 1223 8.73 -22.23 61.08
CA ASP A 1223 9.74 -21.78 62.03
C ASP A 1223 10.39 -22.98 62.73
N ILE A 1224 11.70 -22.88 63.00
CA ILE A 1224 12.54 -23.99 63.47
C ILE A 1224 12.18 -24.41 64.89
N ASP A 1225 11.75 -23.47 65.73
CA ASP A 1225 11.41 -23.72 67.14
C ASP A 1225 10.09 -24.50 67.32
N SER A 1226 9.26 -24.57 66.27
CA SER A 1226 7.98 -25.30 66.31
C SER A 1226 8.12 -26.83 66.19
N LEU A 1227 9.27 -27.36 65.79
CA LEU A 1227 9.43 -28.78 65.41
C LEU A 1227 9.90 -29.72 66.54
N VAL A 1228 9.90 -29.28 67.80
CA VAL A 1228 10.48 -30.01 68.94
C VAL A 1228 9.45 -30.80 69.78
N GLN A 1229 8.16 -30.81 69.39
CA GLN A 1229 7.07 -31.50 70.11
C GLN A 1229 6.08 -32.29 69.22
N LEU A 1230 6.58 -32.99 68.19
CA LEU A 1230 5.83 -34.03 67.47
C LEU A 1230 6.69 -35.28 67.24
#